data_AF-A0A932U032-F1
#
_entry.id   AF-A0A932U032-F1
#
_cell.length_a   1.000
_cell.length_b   1.000
_cell.length_c   1.000
_cell.angle_alpha   90.00
_cell.angle_beta   90.00
_cell.angle_gamma   90.00
#
_symmetry.space_group_name_H-M   'P 1'
#
loop_
_entity.id
_entity.type
_entity.pdbx_description
1 polymer ?
#
loop_
_entity_poly.entity_id
_entity_poly.type
_entity_poly.pdbx_seq_one_letter_code
_entity_poly.pdbx_strand_id
1 'polypeptide(L)'
;MTPNLPLSHSPSRRLASLFGAALVLYCLLAAFFWTLGQDAAQAAPAVGPDLTVEISLDPPVPADGQEVKITFVVRNKGASTTGSGFTAYLYVDPADRPPTLATLGRPFGFATLAAGASAQAERTQTISGKGCNHVIYVWVDRDNQIAEDNEENNLIALPFCVGVECEVDSHENDNQCSAANWLLEGAAEARSFCHPTDRNLTDEDWIKFTALTEVTYTLATSNLGQHAAPQIALRSACGGAEIASGLTTLAWQPPVAGVYYARIQNSDGLQGPLTAYSLTLTSATGLTDNFEPDDTCATAREIPTDGTKQSRLFQAPGDTDWLRFTTKAGESFAVVSSGTGTGVNPVITLYSSCNQARSSASIAQNTQRVEASSPGDQVYYARVANQNPNRFGSSATYDMQVLASSCVSDDQEEDDSFAQARAIDVGGTAKTHNFCPAGDQDWVKFTVTSTQVYVLNTSNLGFASDTVLTLYDSQGNQLATNDDYDYVRASRIVFEPSTNGDYYAMVRHRNPEAAGPNTNYDLSIETGFCALDGGDGGNGDNGPADATFLAANSAPLPRNFCADPLSGALGDQDWLRFPATAGGVYRISTGSLGLNSDTVLRLYDRDGKTLLGTNDDNGAGRSATIVFTPTVSGDYFVQVTQFNSNVFGQESSYTVELQENIPPTPTPTATPTPSPTPTPTPLPTVDPSGVRTLILTNRQRLESLYGPIETGGVMAKLFELADHEKVEGAVVLVENNAAVAAAYAAWTANANSLADNALANSVADAIRGLVLSLFANGPNIEYLVIAGDDRVIPFRRIGEGNLTQLESSYAQELGSTSTVAAALAQDKILTDDYYTDKEPSQWKGNELYIPDYASSRLIETPTEIIGVIDTFLAGQETNLQKALVIGWDFVEDSANIISLLTSNDTIATDKLLGNLWTDQHLRPWHLAANPRYDFQSINSHSTHTATLVPIGQDITAADIAAAVSDLSRAIIFAVGCHSGLNDPNTLDLPQAFLQKRANYVGNTGFGWGGGGVVYSEAVMRNYARELLRDTRAAIGPALVAAKQKYYTSAFVFGAYDAKSLMQVTLYGLPMYEVTSGGTLADGDPFPSAEESFAPPTSFGDLNVGTFSYSLAGNFGDNDSPDGHGSFNDLDGNVSFSAGTPIQPNYYADVTAPTAG
;
A
#
# COMPACT_ATOMS: atom_id res chain seq x y z
N MET A 1 -53.62 -37.97 -22.62
CA MET A 1 -54.43 -36.76 -22.43
C MET A 1 -53.50 -35.57 -22.60
N THR A 2 -53.80 -34.71 -23.58
CA THR A 2 -53.37 -33.30 -23.73
C THR A 2 -53.79 -32.47 -22.52
N PRO A 3 -53.36 -31.19 -22.31
CA PRO A 3 -52.94 -30.14 -23.27
C PRO A 3 -51.61 -29.44 -22.81
N ASN A 4 -51.05 -28.33 -23.32
CA ASN A 4 -51.55 -27.03 -23.79
C ASN A 4 -50.34 -26.22 -24.35
N LEU A 5 -50.53 -25.37 -25.36
CA LEU A 5 -50.06 -23.95 -25.48
C LEU A 5 -49.84 -23.51 -26.95
N PRO A 6 -50.27 -22.29 -27.35
CA PRO A 6 -50.49 -21.93 -28.76
C PRO A 6 -49.42 -20.95 -29.30
N LEU A 7 -48.94 -21.13 -30.53
CA LEU A 7 -49.39 -20.50 -31.80
C LEU A 7 -48.75 -19.12 -32.05
N SER A 8 -48.41 -18.66 -33.26
CA SER A 8 -48.31 -19.23 -34.62
C SER A 8 -48.00 -18.06 -35.58
N HIS A 9 -47.05 -18.19 -36.52
CA HIS A 9 -47.27 -18.23 -37.99
C HIS A 9 -47.25 -16.85 -38.71
N SER A 10 -46.26 -16.55 -39.59
CA SER A 10 -46.13 -16.91 -41.05
C SER A 10 -47.11 -16.14 -41.98
N PRO A 11 -46.92 -16.02 -43.33
CA PRO A 11 -45.74 -16.09 -44.23
C PRO A 11 -45.74 -15.07 -45.44
N SER A 12 -44.69 -15.15 -46.29
CA SER A 12 -44.64 -14.98 -47.77
C SER A 12 -44.37 -13.62 -48.49
N ARG A 13 -43.20 -13.61 -49.18
CA ARG A 13 -42.82 -13.17 -50.56
C ARG A 13 -42.98 -11.72 -51.09
N ARG A 14 -41.80 -11.22 -51.51
CA ARG A 14 -41.39 -10.45 -52.73
C ARG A 14 -41.34 -8.90 -52.71
N LEU A 15 -40.11 -8.44 -53.00
CA LEU A 15 -39.64 -7.30 -53.83
C LEU A 15 -39.47 -5.89 -53.22
N ALA A 16 -38.19 -5.45 -53.27
CA ALA A 16 -37.65 -4.09 -53.41
C ALA A 16 -37.84 -3.12 -52.21
N SER A 17 -36.92 -2.22 -51.82
CA SER A 17 -35.56 -1.84 -52.21
C SER A 17 -35.19 -0.59 -51.38
N LEU A 18 -33.88 -0.30 -51.25
CA LEU A 18 -33.26 1.03 -51.09
C LEU A 18 -32.85 1.54 -49.69
N PHE A 19 -31.54 1.81 -49.63
CA PHE A 19 -30.70 2.59 -48.69
C PHE A 19 -30.22 1.91 -47.40
N GLY A 20 -28.93 1.58 -47.40
CA GLY A 20 -28.17 1.13 -46.23
C GLY A 20 -26.92 0.28 -46.57
N ALA A 21 -26.81 -0.23 -47.81
CA ALA A 21 -25.68 -1.04 -48.27
C ALA A 21 -24.63 -0.21 -49.04
N ALA A 22 -24.09 0.84 -48.43
CA ALA A 22 -23.08 1.70 -49.08
C ALA A 22 -21.75 1.85 -48.33
N LEU A 23 -21.60 1.37 -47.09
CA LEU A 23 -20.30 1.47 -46.38
C LEU A 23 -19.63 0.12 -46.09
N VAL A 24 -20.39 -0.97 -46.01
CA VAL A 24 -19.86 -2.31 -45.68
C VAL A 24 -19.42 -3.08 -46.94
N LEU A 25 -19.87 -2.67 -48.12
CA LEU A 25 -19.42 -3.23 -49.41
C LEU A 25 -18.12 -2.58 -49.93
N TYR A 26 -17.65 -1.49 -49.31
CA TYR A 26 -16.40 -0.83 -49.71
C TYR A 26 -15.15 -1.43 -49.02
N CYS A 27 -15.29 -2.08 -47.87
CA CYS A 27 -14.14 -2.67 -47.15
C CYS A 27 -13.95 -4.18 -47.41
N LEU A 28 -14.99 -4.93 -47.77
CA LEU A 28 -14.87 -6.36 -48.09
C LEU A 28 -14.52 -6.65 -49.57
N LEU A 29 -14.63 -5.66 -50.46
CA LEU A 29 -14.06 -5.71 -51.82
C LEU A 29 -12.63 -5.13 -51.91
N ALA A 30 -12.15 -4.45 -50.86
CA ALA A 30 -10.77 -3.99 -50.78
C ALA A 30 -9.79 -5.07 -50.28
N ALA A 31 -10.27 -6.06 -49.51
CA ALA A 31 -9.43 -7.13 -48.96
C ALA A 31 -9.38 -8.42 -49.81
N PHE A 32 -10.29 -8.60 -50.79
CA PHE A 32 -10.22 -9.72 -51.74
C PHE A 32 -9.46 -9.37 -53.04
N PHE A 33 -9.02 -8.10 -53.19
CA PHE A 33 -8.18 -7.63 -54.30
C PHE A 33 -6.71 -7.34 -53.90
N TRP A 34 -6.28 -7.71 -52.69
CA TRP A 34 -4.89 -7.53 -52.24
C TRP A 34 -4.11 -8.82 -51.98
N THR A 35 -4.66 -9.97 -52.38
CA THR A 35 -4.00 -11.29 -52.24
C THR A 35 -3.82 -12.07 -53.53
N LEU A 36 -4.10 -11.46 -54.69
CA LEU A 36 -3.66 -11.94 -56.00
C LEU A 36 -3.42 -10.73 -56.93
N GLY A 37 -2.16 -10.31 -57.08
CA GLY A 37 -1.77 -9.39 -58.15
C GLY A 37 -0.75 -8.31 -57.78
N GLN A 38 0.46 -8.72 -57.37
CA GLN A 38 1.75 -8.07 -57.71
C GLN A 38 2.85 -9.12 -57.47
N ASP A 39 2.71 -10.36 -57.93
CA ASP A 39 3.40 -10.70 -59.18
C ASP A 39 2.54 -10.61 -60.43
N ALA A 40 3.21 -10.19 -61.49
CA ALA A 40 2.72 -10.00 -62.84
C ALA A 40 1.53 -9.03 -62.97
N ALA A 41 1.86 -7.73 -63.09
CA ALA A 41 1.45 -7.12 -64.35
C ALA A 41 1.83 -8.14 -65.42
N GLN A 42 0.87 -8.66 -66.17
CA GLN A 42 1.20 -9.21 -67.48
C GLN A 42 1.77 -8.02 -68.27
N ALA A 43 3.03 -7.69 -68.00
CA ALA A 43 3.96 -7.28 -69.01
C ALA A 43 3.65 -8.22 -70.17
N ALA A 44 3.37 -7.63 -71.33
CA ALA A 44 3.23 -8.39 -72.55
C ALA A 44 4.29 -9.50 -72.51
N PRO A 45 3.93 -10.78 -72.75
CA PRO A 45 4.87 -11.89 -72.56
C PRO A 45 6.17 -11.49 -73.22
N ALA A 46 7.25 -11.40 -72.44
CA ALA A 46 8.54 -10.89 -72.89
C ALA A 46 8.83 -11.49 -74.28
N VAL A 47 8.76 -10.68 -75.33
CA VAL A 47 8.93 -11.18 -76.71
C VAL A 47 10.42 -11.13 -77.05
N GLY A 48 11.12 -10.16 -76.47
CA GLY A 48 12.54 -9.92 -76.55
C GLY A 48 13.34 -10.48 -75.37
N PRO A 49 14.65 -10.18 -75.34
CA PRO A 49 15.48 -10.29 -74.14
C PRO A 49 15.14 -9.18 -73.12
N ASP A 50 15.51 -9.38 -71.85
CA ASP A 50 15.41 -8.38 -70.75
C ASP A 50 16.58 -8.62 -69.79
N LEU A 51 17.59 -7.76 -69.82
CA LEU A 51 18.84 -7.86 -69.10
C LEU A 51 18.72 -7.13 -67.77
N THR A 52 19.15 -7.81 -66.70
CA THR A 52 19.18 -7.25 -65.35
C THR A 52 20.50 -7.57 -64.70
N VAL A 53 20.90 -6.79 -63.70
CA VAL A 53 22.21 -6.93 -63.06
C VAL A 53 22.08 -7.04 -61.54
N GLU A 54 22.87 -7.95 -60.97
CA GLU A 54 23.14 -8.07 -59.53
C GLU A 54 24.62 -7.77 -59.26
N ILE A 55 24.96 -7.03 -58.21
CA ILE A 55 26.34 -6.69 -57.83
C ILE A 55 26.63 -7.25 -56.43
N SER A 56 27.81 -7.83 -56.21
CA SER A 56 28.36 -8.16 -54.91
C SER A 56 29.81 -7.70 -54.75
N LEU A 57 30.23 -7.49 -53.50
CA LEU A 57 31.53 -6.96 -53.12
C LEU A 57 32.16 -7.84 -52.04
N ASP A 58 33.43 -8.23 -52.20
CA ASP A 58 34.18 -9.03 -51.23
C ASP A 58 35.58 -8.43 -50.95
N PRO A 59 35.91 -8.03 -49.70
CA PRO A 59 35.01 -7.98 -48.55
C PRO A 59 33.91 -6.89 -48.73
N PRO A 60 32.73 -7.06 -48.12
CA PRO A 60 31.61 -6.12 -48.26
C PRO A 60 31.87 -4.74 -47.64
N VAL A 61 32.79 -4.64 -46.68
CA VAL A 61 33.26 -3.39 -46.07
C VAL A 61 34.80 -3.34 -46.13
N PRO A 62 35.38 -2.83 -47.22
CA PRO A 62 36.83 -2.76 -47.36
C PRO A 62 37.48 -1.72 -46.44
N ALA A 63 38.70 -2.01 -45.99
CA ALA A 63 39.58 -1.01 -45.39
C ALA A 63 40.02 0.02 -46.44
N ASP A 64 40.42 1.20 -45.97
CA ASP A 64 40.96 2.25 -46.85
C ASP A 64 42.23 1.77 -47.58
N GLY A 65 42.19 1.77 -48.91
CA GLY A 65 43.28 1.23 -49.74
C GLY A 65 43.28 -0.29 -49.87
N GLN A 66 42.23 -0.99 -49.43
CA GLN A 66 42.10 -2.43 -49.61
C GLN A 66 41.66 -2.78 -51.03
N GLU A 67 42.19 -3.91 -51.50
CA GLU A 67 41.78 -4.53 -52.75
C GLU A 67 40.49 -5.33 -52.53
N VAL A 68 39.43 -4.99 -53.28
CA VAL A 68 38.13 -5.68 -53.25
C VAL A 68 37.87 -6.40 -54.56
N LYS A 69 37.16 -7.53 -54.46
CA LYS A 69 36.61 -8.26 -55.59
C LYS A 69 35.17 -7.83 -55.80
N ILE A 70 34.92 -7.10 -56.88
CA ILE A 70 33.59 -6.74 -57.36
C ILE A 70 33.12 -7.85 -58.30
N THR A 71 31.99 -8.46 -58.01
CA THR A 71 31.35 -9.45 -58.88
C THR A 71 30.02 -8.89 -59.34
N PHE A 72 29.71 -9.00 -60.62
CA PHE A 72 28.37 -8.70 -61.10
C PHE A 72 27.86 -9.76 -62.06
N VAL A 73 26.57 -10.06 -61.94
CA VAL A 73 25.88 -11.10 -62.70
C VAL A 73 24.83 -10.41 -63.56
N VAL A 74 24.97 -10.54 -64.87
CA VAL A 74 23.95 -10.14 -65.84
C VAL A 74 23.03 -11.33 -66.10
N ARG A 75 21.73 -11.14 -65.96
CA ARG A 75 20.70 -12.17 -66.23
C ARG A 75 19.79 -11.70 -67.36
N ASN A 76 19.50 -12.58 -68.31
CA ASN A 76 18.41 -12.36 -69.26
C ASN A 76 17.11 -12.96 -68.69
N LYS A 77 16.24 -12.12 -68.15
CA LYS A 77 14.91 -12.47 -67.64
C LYS A 77 13.84 -12.51 -68.74
N GLY A 78 14.17 -12.07 -69.95
CA GLY A 78 13.29 -12.11 -71.13
C GLY A 78 13.15 -13.51 -71.73
N ALA A 79 12.24 -13.67 -72.69
CA ALA A 79 11.92 -14.99 -73.25
C ALA A 79 12.71 -15.34 -74.53
N SER A 80 13.58 -14.45 -75.03
CA SER A 80 14.44 -14.73 -76.19
C SER A 80 15.92 -14.42 -75.93
N THR A 81 16.80 -15.03 -76.73
CA THR A 81 18.25 -14.79 -76.69
C THR A 81 18.58 -13.39 -77.21
N THR A 82 19.58 -12.71 -76.65
CA THR A 82 20.00 -11.34 -77.04
C THR A 82 20.37 -11.14 -78.52
N GLY A 83 20.56 -12.22 -79.29
CA GLY A 83 20.81 -12.17 -80.74
C GLY A 83 22.24 -11.74 -81.14
N SER A 84 22.87 -10.86 -80.38
CA SER A 84 24.29 -10.49 -80.46
C SER A 84 24.94 -10.42 -79.07
N GLY A 85 26.27 -10.32 -79.04
CA GLY A 85 26.99 -9.95 -77.82
C GLY A 85 26.65 -8.51 -77.41
N PHE A 86 26.82 -8.20 -76.13
CA PHE A 86 26.50 -6.91 -75.53
C PHE A 86 27.58 -6.52 -74.52
N THR A 87 27.53 -5.28 -74.02
CA THR A 87 28.54 -4.77 -73.09
C THR A 87 27.87 -4.28 -71.80
N ALA A 88 28.46 -4.65 -70.65
CA ALA A 88 28.13 -4.01 -69.38
C ALA A 88 29.26 -3.08 -68.94
N TYR A 89 28.92 -1.93 -68.39
CA TYR A 89 29.86 -0.93 -67.90
C TYR A 89 29.86 -0.90 -66.38
N LEU A 90 31.02 -1.20 -65.78
CA LEU A 90 31.24 -1.09 -64.35
C LEU A 90 31.79 0.31 -64.01
N TYR A 91 31.14 0.96 -63.05
CA TYR A 91 31.53 2.24 -62.48
C TYR A 91 31.77 2.06 -60.99
N VAL A 92 32.88 2.61 -60.50
CA VAL A 92 33.21 2.62 -59.08
C VAL A 92 33.49 4.07 -58.73
N ASP A 93 32.66 4.63 -57.85
CA ASP A 93 32.68 6.03 -57.46
C ASP A 93 32.75 7.03 -58.62
N PRO A 94 31.84 6.93 -59.62
CA PRO A 94 31.82 7.88 -60.72
C PRO A 94 31.56 9.31 -60.22
N ALA A 95 32.04 10.29 -60.99
CA ALA A 95 31.78 11.71 -60.72
C ALA A 95 30.29 12.07 -60.88
N ASP A 96 29.62 11.43 -61.83
CA ASP A 96 28.17 11.52 -62.01
C ASP A 96 27.50 10.32 -61.34
N ARG A 97 26.53 10.58 -60.44
CA ARG A 97 25.83 9.56 -59.66
C ARG A 97 24.32 9.83 -59.76
N PRO A 98 23.55 9.10 -60.60
CA PRO A 98 23.96 7.97 -61.43
C PRO A 98 24.86 8.36 -62.61
N PRO A 99 25.62 7.41 -63.20
CA PRO A 99 26.39 7.62 -64.42
C PRO A 99 25.52 8.11 -65.59
N THR A 100 26.11 8.91 -66.47
CA THR A 100 25.53 9.32 -67.76
C THR A 100 26.31 8.69 -68.92
N LEU A 101 25.84 8.84 -70.16
CA LEU A 101 26.58 8.40 -71.36
C LEU A 101 27.98 9.06 -71.49
N ALA A 102 28.19 10.22 -70.85
CA ALA A 102 29.48 10.89 -70.83
C ALA A 102 30.43 10.36 -69.74
N THR A 103 29.90 9.65 -68.75
CA THR A 103 30.67 9.08 -67.64
C THR A 103 31.45 7.87 -68.14
N LEU A 104 32.77 7.89 -67.97
CA LEU A 104 33.65 6.81 -68.41
C LEU A 104 33.53 5.58 -67.49
N GLY A 105 32.84 4.54 -67.97
CA GLY A 105 32.76 3.23 -67.30
C GLY A 105 33.75 2.23 -67.90
N ARG A 106 34.09 1.18 -67.15
CA ARG A 106 34.94 0.09 -67.66
C ARG A 106 34.08 -0.96 -68.38
N PRO A 107 34.28 -1.21 -69.68
CA PRO A 107 33.46 -2.14 -70.44
C PRO A 107 33.84 -3.60 -70.19
N PHE A 108 32.83 -4.46 -70.13
CA PHE A 108 32.94 -5.92 -70.12
C PHE A 108 32.05 -6.48 -71.22
N GLY A 109 32.67 -7.12 -72.21
CA GLY A 109 31.96 -7.74 -73.32
C GLY A 109 31.44 -9.12 -72.95
N PHE A 110 30.16 -9.36 -73.21
CA PHE A 110 29.50 -10.64 -73.06
C PHE A 110 29.12 -11.20 -74.43
N ALA A 111 29.19 -12.53 -74.57
CA ALA A 111 28.62 -13.21 -75.72
C ALA A 111 27.08 -13.17 -75.66
N THR A 112 26.41 -13.71 -76.68
CA THR A 112 24.95 -13.83 -76.68
C THR A 112 24.46 -14.56 -75.44
N LEU A 113 23.43 -14.03 -74.76
CA LEU A 113 22.86 -14.62 -73.55
C LEU A 113 21.47 -15.18 -73.83
N ALA A 114 21.29 -16.48 -73.65
CA ALA A 114 20.01 -17.15 -73.88
C ALA A 114 18.95 -16.73 -72.85
N ALA A 115 17.67 -16.90 -73.19
CA ALA A 115 16.55 -16.65 -72.28
C ALA A 115 16.72 -17.43 -70.95
N GLY A 116 16.55 -16.75 -69.82
CA GLY A 116 16.72 -17.30 -68.48
C GLY A 116 18.17 -17.57 -68.05
N ALA A 117 19.16 -17.38 -68.94
CA ALA A 117 20.56 -17.61 -68.62
C ALA A 117 21.20 -16.40 -67.93
N SER A 118 22.29 -16.66 -67.20
CA SER A 118 23.10 -15.63 -66.54
C SER A 118 24.56 -15.71 -66.96
N ALA A 119 25.23 -14.57 -67.06
CA ALA A 119 26.66 -14.47 -67.25
C ALA A 119 27.26 -13.56 -66.16
N GLN A 120 28.46 -13.90 -65.71
CA GLN A 120 29.13 -13.21 -64.60
C GLN A 120 30.44 -12.61 -65.09
N ALA A 121 30.77 -11.44 -64.56
CA ALA A 121 32.11 -10.88 -64.65
C ALA A 121 32.58 -10.45 -63.27
N GLU A 122 33.90 -10.47 -63.09
CA GLU A 122 34.54 -10.11 -61.84
C GLU A 122 35.66 -9.12 -62.12
N ARG A 123 35.87 -8.21 -61.18
CA ARG A 123 36.98 -7.29 -61.22
C ARG A 123 37.49 -7.01 -59.82
N THR A 124 38.79 -7.16 -59.69
CA THR A 124 39.52 -6.69 -58.54
C THR A 124 39.87 -5.20 -58.68
N GLN A 125 39.57 -4.40 -57.66
CA GLN A 125 39.89 -2.98 -57.62
C GLN A 125 40.29 -2.54 -56.22
N THR A 126 41.30 -1.68 -56.10
CA THR A 126 41.57 -0.97 -54.84
C THR A 126 40.60 0.20 -54.68
N ILE A 127 39.91 0.27 -53.54
CA ILE A 127 39.05 1.39 -53.17
C ILE A 127 39.75 2.22 -52.11
N SER A 128 39.70 3.54 -52.22
CA SER A 128 40.37 4.45 -51.29
C SER A 128 39.49 5.66 -50.98
N GLY A 129 39.74 6.27 -49.83
CA GLY A 129 38.91 7.30 -49.23
C GLY A 129 38.01 6.68 -48.17
N LYS A 130 38.11 7.16 -46.93
CA LYS A 130 37.22 6.72 -45.86
C LYS A 130 35.85 7.38 -45.97
N GLY A 131 34.80 6.64 -45.68
CA GLY A 131 33.43 7.15 -45.60
C GLY A 131 32.39 6.21 -46.18
N CYS A 132 31.11 6.57 -46.09
CA CYS A 132 29.99 5.83 -46.67
C CYS A 132 29.47 6.42 -47.98
N ASN A 133 30.20 7.39 -48.56
CA ASN A 133 29.85 7.99 -49.84
C ASN A 133 30.43 7.19 -51.02
N HIS A 134 30.52 5.87 -50.91
CA HIS A 134 31.00 5.03 -52.00
C HIS A 134 29.84 4.29 -52.67
N VAL A 135 29.92 4.12 -53.99
CA VAL A 135 28.89 3.45 -54.77
C VAL A 135 29.48 2.79 -56.01
N ILE A 136 29.03 1.58 -56.28
CA ILE A 136 29.31 0.85 -57.52
C ILE A 136 28.06 0.91 -58.38
N TYR A 137 28.18 1.28 -59.65
CA TYR A 137 27.12 1.11 -60.63
C TYR A 137 27.52 0.07 -61.66
N VAL A 138 26.57 -0.74 -62.11
CA VAL A 138 26.72 -1.53 -63.34
C VAL A 138 25.57 -1.18 -64.26
N TRP A 139 25.93 -0.76 -65.48
CA TRP A 139 24.98 -0.44 -66.54
C TRP A 139 25.14 -1.46 -67.67
N VAL A 140 24.23 -2.42 -67.76
CA VAL A 140 24.16 -3.35 -68.90
C VAL A 140 23.46 -2.66 -70.07
N ASP A 141 23.88 -2.98 -71.28
CA ASP A 141 23.35 -2.42 -72.53
C ASP A 141 23.17 -0.90 -72.58
N ARG A 142 24.05 -0.17 -71.89
CA ARG A 142 24.04 1.29 -71.85
C ARG A 142 23.93 1.96 -73.23
N ASP A 143 24.54 1.35 -74.24
CA ASP A 143 24.59 1.89 -75.61
C ASP A 143 23.35 1.45 -76.45
N ASN A 144 22.36 0.81 -75.82
CA ASN A 144 21.09 0.33 -76.38
C ASN A 144 21.29 -0.60 -77.59
N GLN A 145 22.25 -1.53 -77.51
CA GLN A 145 22.63 -2.44 -78.59
C GLN A 145 21.68 -3.63 -78.69
N ILE A 146 21.05 -4.01 -77.58
CA ILE A 146 20.02 -5.02 -77.50
C ILE A 146 18.69 -4.29 -77.37
N ALA A 147 17.71 -4.65 -78.19
CA ALA A 147 16.36 -4.11 -78.01
C ALA A 147 15.68 -4.93 -76.91
N GLU A 148 15.48 -4.33 -75.75
CA GLU A 148 15.00 -5.03 -74.56
C GLU A 148 13.51 -4.81 -74.35
N ASP A 149 12.85 -5.78 -73.71
CA ASP A 149 11.45 -5.60 -73.32
C ASP A 149 11.29 -4.55 -72.21
N ASN A 150 12.33 -4.34 -71.41
CA ASN A 150 12.41 -3.29 -70.41
C ASN A 150 13.79 -2.62 -70.45
N GLU A 151 13.84 -1.38 -70.92
CA GLU A 151 15.10 -0.60 -70.99
C GLU A 151 15.39 0.16 -69.68
N GLU A 152 14.47 0.18 -68.72
CA GLU A 152 14.55 1.02 -67.51
C GLU A 152 15.27 0.34 -66.34
N ASN A 153 15.50 -0.98 -66.38
CA ASN A 153 16.12 -1.78 -65.32
C ASN A 153 17.60 -2.15 -65.59
N ASN A 154 18.19 -1.53 -66.61
CA ASN A 154 19.54 -1.82 -67.11
C ASN A 154 20.68 -1.23 -66.26
N LEU A 155 20.37 -0.32 -65.33
CA LEU A 155 21.34 0.31 -64.43
C LEU A 155 21.02 -0.04 -62.97
N ILE A 156 21.98 -0.65 -62.26
CA ILE A 156 21.86 -0.94 -60.82
C ILE A 156 23.00 -0.28 -60.04
N ALA A 157 22.73 0.11 -58.80
CA ALA A 157 23.67 0.73 -57.87
C ALA A 157 23.86 -0.13 -56.62
N LEU A 158 25.09 -0.20 -56.11
CA LEU A 158 25.46 -0.79 -54.83
C LEU A 158 26.25 0.25 -54.01
N PRO A 159 25.59 1.02 -53.13
CA PRO A 159 26.26 1.83 -52.12
C PRO A 159 27.06 0.96 -51.15
N PHE A 160 28.20 1.45 -50.65
CA PHE A 160 29.01 0.78 -49.64
C PHE A 160 29.87 1.78 -48.84
N CYS A 161 30.48 1.32 -47.74
CA CYS A 161 31.39 2.12 -46.93
C CYS A 161 32.82 1.58 -47.02
N VAL A 162 33.79 2.49 -46.92
CA VAL A 162 35.23 2.18 -46.96
C VAL A 162 35.87 2.70 -45.69
N GLY A 163 36.57 1.85 -44.95
CA GLY A 163 37.33 2.23 -43.75
C GLY A 163 36.51 2.92 -42.65
N VAL A 164 35.18 2.77 -42.67
CA VAL A 164 34.25 3.18 -41.62
C VAL A 164 33.99 1.96 -40.74
N GLU A 165 34.26 2.11 -39.45
CA GLU A 165 34.06 1.05 -38.48
C GLU A 165 32.57 1.00 -38.09
N CYS A 166 32.06 -0.21 -37.82
CA CYS A 166 30.75 -0.40 -37.16
C CYS A 166 30.84 0.30 -35.79
N GLU A 167 29.93 1.22 -35.49
CA GLU A 167 29.84 1.79 -34.14
C GLU A 167 28.95 0.88 -33.29
N VAL A 168 29.52 0.35 -32.21
CA VAL A 168 28.75 -0.35 -31.16
C VAL A 168 27.68 0.58 -30.63
N ASP A 169 26.48 0.06 -30.39
CA ASP A 169 25.45 0.87 -29.75
C ASP A 169 25.69 0.98 -28.24
N SER A 170 24.86 1.77 -27.54
CA SER A 170 24.98 1.95 -26.09
C SER A 170 24.55 0.74 -25.27
N HIS A 171 24.08 -0.33 -25.91
CA HIS A 171 23.43 -1.49 -25.32
C HIS A 171 24.16 -2.82 -25.59
N GLU A 172 25.29 -2.78 -26.32
CA GLU A 172 26.19 -3.87 -26.76
C GLU A 172 26.66 -4.91 -25.71
N ASN A 173 26.25 -4.79 -24.46
CA ASN A 173 26.42 -5.87 -23.48
C ASN A 173 25.35 -6.97 -23.62
N ASP A 174 24.36 -6.83 -24.51
CA ASP A 174 23.18 -7.70 -24.59
C ASP A 174 23.26 -8.82 -25.63
N ASN A 175 24.47 -9.20 -26.03
CA ASN A 175 24.72 -10.25 -27.01
C ASN A 175 24.39 -11.67 -26.50
N GLN A 176 23.81 -11.77 -25.30
CA GLN A 176 23.33 -12.98 -24.66
C GLN A 176 22.08 -12.66 -23.85
N CYS A 177 21.13 -13.60 -23.83
CA CYS A 177 19.87 -13.41 -23.11
C CYS A 177 20.03 -13.04 -21.62
N SER A 178 21.04 -13.58 -20.92
CA SER A 178 21.30 -13.25 -19.51
C SER A 178 21.65 -11.78 -19.28
N ALA A 179 22.14 -11.09 -20.31
CA ALA A 179 22.48 -9.69 -20.30
C ALA A 179 21.42 -8.82 -21.00
N ALA A 180 20.24 -9.37 -21.31
CA ALA A 180 19.17 -8.67 -22.01
C ALA A 180 18.79 -7.36 -21.31
N ASN A 181 18.78 -6.28 -22.08
CA ASN A 181 18.43 -4.94 -21.60
C ASN A 181 16.91 -4.75 -21.54
N TRP A 182 16.45 -3.91 -20.60
CA TRP A 182 15.03 -3.57 -20.50
C TRP A 182 14.64 -2.64 -21.65
N LEU A 183 13.61 -3.03 -22.40
CA LEU A 183 12.97 -2.16 -23.39
C LEU A 183 11.71 -1.54 -22.78
N LEU A 184 11.70 -0.22 -22.67
CA LEU A 184 10.55 0.54 -22.19
C LEU A 184 9.54 0.78 -23.32
N GLU A 185 8.25 0.70 -22.99
CA GLU A 185 7.17 0.92 -23.95
C GLU A 185 7.14 2.39 -24.44
N GLY A 186 6.88 2.58 -25.74
CA GLY A 186 6.72 3.90 -26.36
C GLY A 186 8.03 4.66 -26.65
N ALA A 187 9.17 4.20 -26.14
CA ALA A 187 10.48 4.73 -26.48
C ALA A 187 11.09 3.99 -27.67
N ALA A 188 11.65 4.74 -28.63
CA ALA A 188 12.45 4.17 -29.71
C ALA A 188 13.92 4.13 -29.29
N GLU A 189 14.50 2.94 -29.23
CA GLU A 189 15.92 2.75 -28.94
C GLU A 189 16.71 2.59 -30.24
N ALA A 190 17.79 3.34 -30.39
CA ALA A 190 18.73 3.16 -31.50
C ALA A 190 19.66 1.97 -31.21
N ARG A 191 19.75 1.03 -32.16
CA ARG A 191 20.48 -0.23 -32.07
C ARG A 191 21.33 -0.49 -33.30
N SER A 192 22.27 -1.43 -33.22
CA SER A 192 23.12 -1.85 -34.34
C SER A 192 23.62 -3.27 -34.17
N PHE A 193 23.76 -4.03 -35.27
CA PHE A 193 24.37 -5.35 -35.23
C PHE A 193 25.92 -5.27 -35.30
N CYS A 194 26.55 -4.74 -34.27
CA CYS A 194 27.97 -4.39 -34.21
C CYS A 194 28.71 -4.99 -33.00
N HIS A 195 29.08 -6.27 -33.02
CA HIS A 195 29.78 -6.95 -31.90
C HIS A 195 31.00 -6.20 -31.29
N PRO A 196 31.18 -6.13 -29.94
CA PRO A 196 32.09 -5.19 -29.28
C PRO A 196 33.56 -5.61 -29.31
N THR A 197 33.83 -6.91 -29.47
CA THR A 197 35.19 -7.48 -29.27
C THR A 197 35.74 -8.21 -30.50
N ASP A 198 34.88 -8.61 -31.43
CA ASP A 198 35.27 -9.29 -32.67
C ASP A 198 34.23 -8.98 -33.76
N ARG A 199 34.68 -8.25 -34.77
CA ARG A 199 33.87 -7.67 -35.86
C ARG A 199 33.55 -8.67 -36.97
N ASN A 200 33.80 -9.96 -36.75
CA ASN A 200 33.36 -11.04 -37.63
C ASN A 200 32.32 -11.95 -36.95
N LEU A 201 32.07 -11.75 -35.64
CA LEU A 201 31.04 -12.50 -34.92
C LEU A 201 29.68 -11.88 -35.19
N THR A 202 28.66 -12.75 -35.27
CA THR A 202 27.28 -12.32 -35.35
C THR A 202 26.90 -11.60 -34.06
N ASP A 203 26.20 -10.50 -34.20
CA ASP A 203 25.63 -9.77 -33.09
C ASP A 203 24.15 -10.12 -32.91
N GLU A 204 23.73 -10.28 -31.66
CA GLU A 204 22.37 -10.64 -31.27
C GLU A 204 21.89 -9.67 -30.19
N ASP A 205 21.02 -8.73 -30.52
CA ASP A 205 20.45 -7.87 -29.49
C ASP A 205 19.38 -8.62 -28.69
N TRP A 206 19.62 -8.84 -27.40
CA TRP A 206 18.61 -9.37 -26.51
C TRP A 206 17.94 -8.26 -25.70
N ILE A 207 16.61 -8.22 -25.75
CA ILE A 207 15.79 -7.34 -24.91
C ILE A 207 14.85 -8.12 -24.02
N LYS A 208 14.40 -7.49 -22.94
CA LYS A 208 13.34 -7.99 -22.06
C LYS A 208 12.33 -6.89 -21.73
N PHE A 209 11.08 -7.29 -21.55
CA PHE A 209 9.98 -6.37 -21.23
C PHE A 209 8.90 -7.11 -20.43
N THR A 210 8.12 -6.35 -19.66
CA THR A 210 6.97 -6.91 -18.93
C THR A 210 5.76 -6.92 -19.85
N ALA A 211 5.09 -8.06 -19.94
CA ALA A 211 3.86 -8.21 -20.70
C ALA A 211 2.73 -8.69 -19.78
N LEU A 212 1.55 -8.09 -19.90
CA LEU A 212 0.35 -8.43 -19.14
C LEU A 212 -0.64 -9.19 -20.03
N THR A 213 -1.36 -10.17 -19.47
CA THR A 213 -2.43 -10.88 -20.18
C THR A 213 -3.48 -9.91 -20.71
N GLU A 214 -4.18 -10.29 -21.78
CA GLU A 214 -5.19 -9.44 -22.43
C GLU A 214 -4.65 -8.19 -23.16
N VAL A 215 -3.33 -7.98 -23.17
CA VAL A 215 -2.67 -6.92 -23.94
C VAL A 215 -1.93 -7.50 -25.15
N THR A 216 -2.17 -6.98 -26.35
CA THR A 216 -1.35 -7.27 -27.52
C THR A 216 -0.13 -6.36 -27.52
N TYR A 217 1.06 -6.94 -27.35
CA TYR A 217 2.32 -6.24 -27.48
C TYR A 217 2.86 -6.36 -28.91
N THR A 218 3.37 -5.26 -29.44
CA THR A 218 4.00 -5.18 -30.76
C THR A 218 5.44 -4.72 -30.60
N LEU A 219 6.38 -5.61 -30.93
CA LEU A 219 7.78 -5.27 -31.16
C LEU A 219 7.95 -4.91 -32.63
N ALA A 220 8.57 -3.78 -32.91
CA ALA A 220 8.84 -3.35 -34.28
C ALA A 220 10.23 -2.74 -34.42
N THR A 221 10.89 -3.07 -35.53
CA THR A 221 12.15 -2.46 -35.97
C THR A 221 11.87 -1.48 -37.11
N SER A 222 12.46 -0.30 -37.06
CA SER A 222 12.32 0.78 -38.04
C SER A 222 13.67 1.44 -38.35
N ASN A 223 13.71 2.41 -39.27
CA ASN A 223 14.94 3.11 -39.69
C ASN A 223 16.09 2.16 -40.08
N LEU A 224 15.75 1.09 -40.80
CA LEU A 224 16.70 0.04 -41.14
C LEU A 224 17.80 0.61 -42.05
N GLY A 225 19.05 0.47 -41.60
CA GLY A 225 20.21 0.64 -42.46
C GLY A 225 20.17 -0.37 -43.60
N GLN A 226 20.91 -0.08 -44.67
CA GLN A 226 20.86 -0.87 -45.90
C GLN A 226 21.24 -2.36 -45.71
N HIS A 227 22.01 -2.68 -44.67
CA HIS A 227 22.42 -4.05 -44.32
C HIS A 227 21.70 -4.57 -43.07
N ALA A 228 20.68 -3.87 -42.58
CA ALA A 228 19.88 -4.31 -41.45
C ALA A 228 18.66 -5.13 -41.95
N ALA A 229 18.69 -6.43 -41.71
CA ALA A 229 17.60 -7.36 -41.95
C ALA A 229 17.19 -8.06 -40.64
N PRO A 230 16.64 -7.31 -39.65
CA PRO A 230 16.34 -7.85 -38.34
C PRO A 230 15.29 -8.96 -38.39
N GLN A 231 15.46 -9.94 -37.52
CA GLN A 231 14.50 -11.00 -37.23
C GLN A 231 14.28 -11.09 -35.72
N ILE A 232 13.03 -10.96 -35.30
CA ILE A 232 12.61 -11.00 -33.89
C ILE A 232 12.18 -12.41 -33.52
N ALA A 233 12.71 -12.95 -32.42
CA ALA A 233 12.31 -14.22 -31.83
C ALA A 233 11.99 -14.05 -30.34
N LEU A 234 10.74 -14.29 -29.95
CA LEU A 234 10.21 -14.10 -28.60
C LEU A 234 10.28 -15.39 -27.79
N ARG A 235 10.58 -15.28 -26.49
CA ARG A 235 10.69 -16.38 -25.52
C ARG A 235 10.09 -15.95 -24.18
N SER A 236 9.50 -16.90 -23.45
CA SER A 236 8.97 -16.68 -22.09
C SER A 236 10.05 -16.74 -21.00
N ALA A 237 11.27 -17.15 -21.33
CA ALA A 237 12.42 -17.19 -20.42
C ALA A 237 13.73 -17.28 -21.22
N CYS A 238 14.84 -16.88 -20.60
CA CYS A 238 16.17 -17.09 -21.20
C CYS A 238 16.50 -18.56 -21.39
N GLY A 239 16.88 -18.93 -22.62
CA GLY A 239 17.12 -20.33 -23.00
C GLY A 239 15.84 -21.18 -23.15
N GLY A 240 14.65 -20.62 -22.92
CA GLY A 240 13.36 -21.27 -23.19
C GLY A 240 13.09 -21.40 -24.68
N ALA A 241 12.09 -22.19 -25.08
CA ALA A 241 11.71 -22.32 -26.49
C ALA A 241 11.20 -20.99 -27.08
N GLU A 242 11.37 -20.81 -28.39
CA GLU A 242 10.74 -19.70 -29.12
C GLU A 242 9.22 -19.89 -29.10
N ILE A 243 8.49 -18.87 -28.66
CA ILE A 243 7.03 -18.89 -28.54
C ILE A 243 6.35 -18.10 -29.67
N ALA A 244 7.06 -17.15 -30.29
CA ALA A 244 6.62 -16.41 -31.46
C ALA A 244 7.82 -15.79 -32.20
N SER A 245 7.70 -15.53 -33.49
CA SER A 245 8.72 -14.79 -34.25
C SER A 245 8.11 -13.90 -35.33
N GLY A 246 8.88 -12.88 -35.71
CA GLY A 246 8.56 -11.94 -36.77
C GLY A 246 9.84 -11.51 -37.49
N LEU A 247 9.70 -10.87 -38.65
CA LEU A 247 10.84 -10.27 -39.34
C LEU A 247 11.11 -8.91 -38.71
N THR A 248 10.54 -7.85 -39.28
CA THR A 248 10.66 -6.48 -38.78
C THR A 248 9.60 -6.09 -37.75
N THR A 249 8.59 -6.93 -37.56
CA THR A 249 7.50 -6.67 -36.60
C THR A 249 6.97 -7.99 -36.07
N LEU A 250 6.66 -8.02 -34.77
CA LEU A 250 6.02 -9.13 -34.08
C LEU A 250 4.92 -8.57 -33.16
N ALA A 251 3.66 -8.89 -33.45
CA ALA A 251 2.53 -8.63 -32.58
C ALA A 251 2.09 -9.93 -31.90
N TRP A 252 1.91 -9.91 -30.59
CA TRP A 252 1.59 -11.09 -29.81
C TRP A 252 0.92 -10.74 -28.48
N GLN A 253 0.05 -11.62 -28.01
CA GLN A 253 -0.66 -11.48 -26.75
C GLN A 253 -0.15 -12.55 -25.76
N PRO A 254 0.29 -12.16 -24.55
CA PRO A 254 0.86 -13.08 -23.59
C PRO A 254 -0.21 -14.01 -23.00
N PRO A 255 0.05 -15.33 -22.93
CA PRO A 255 -0.86 -16.28 -22.29
C PRO A 255 -0.82 -16.16 -20.76
N VAL A 256 0.27 -15.63 -20.19
CA VAL A 256 0.45 -15.34 -18.75
C VAL A 256 1.19 -14.02 -18.58
N ALA A 257 0.87 -13.26 -17.55
CA ALA A 257 1.58 -12.02 -17.25
C ALA A 257 2.99 -12.34 -16.75
N GLY A 258 3.99 -11.56 -17.16
CA GLY A 258 5.38 -11.81 -16.77
C GLY A 258 6.39 -11.10 -17.65
N VAL A 259 7.67 -11.41 -17.46
CA VAL A 259 8.76 -10.88 -18.28
C VAL A 259 9.03 -11.79 -19.46
N TYR A 260 9.08 -11.21 -20.64
CA TYR A 260 9.39 -11.89 -21.88
C TYR A 260 10.69 -11.36 -22.46
N TYR A 261 11.37 -12.22 -23.21
CA TYR A 261 12.66 -11.94 -23.82
C TYR A 261 12.50 -12.00 -25.33
N ALA A 262 13.02 -11.01 -26.04
CA ALA A 262 13.12 -11.07 -27.49
C ALA A 262 14.58 -11.02 -27.91
N ARG A 263 14.96 -11.91 -28.81
CA ARG A 263 16.22 -11.85 -29.53
C ARG A 263 15.97 -11.19 -30.87
N ILE A 264 16.79 -10.22 -31.21
CA ILE A 264 16.84 -9.61 -32.53
C ILE A 264 18.19 -10.01 -33.16
N GLN A 265 18.14 -10.61 -34.35
CA GLN A 265 19.34 -11.03 -35.07
C GLN A 265 19.30 -10.52 -36.51
N ASN A 266 20.47 -10.27 -37.11
CA ASN A 266 20.54 -9.91 -38.52
C ASN A 266 20.45 -11.16 -39.42
N SER A 267 19.35 -11.30 -40.18
CA SER A 267 19.03 -12.52 -40.93
C SER A 267 19.86 -12.72 -42.21
N ASP A 268 20.44 -11.66 -42.77
CA ASP A 268 21.29 -11.72 -43.97
C ASP A 268 22.77 -11.98 -43.65
N GLY A 269 23.16 -11.94 -42.37
CA GLY A 269 24.52 -12.12 -41.88
C GLY A 269 25.50 -11.00 -42.29
N LEU A 270 25.00 -9.92 -42.90
CA LEU A 270 25.82 -8.77 -43.28
C LEU A 270 26.19 -7.96 -42.02
N GLN A 271 27.45 -7.52 -41.97
CA GLN A 271 28.01 -6.77 -40.84
C GLN A 271 28.54 -5.42 -41.32
N GLY A 272 28.67 -4.45 -40.39
CA GLY A 272 29.26 -3.13 -40.66
C GLY A 272 28.33 -1.95 -40.39
N PRO A 273 28.76 -0.71 -40.70
CA PRO A 273 28.12 0.53 -40.23
C PRO A 273 26.72 0.82 -40.82
N LEU A 274 26.21 -0.03 -41.71
CA LEU A 274 24.88 0.08 -42.32
C LEU A 274 23.87 -0.91 -41.71
N THR A 275 24.17 -1.48 -40.54
CA THR A 275 23.32 -2.43 -39.81
C THR A 275 22.46 -1.77 -38.73
N ALA A 276 22.54 -0.45 -38.58
CA ALA A 276 21.77 0.29 -37.58
C ALA A 276 20.26 0.14 -37.80
N TYR A 277 19.50 0.12 -36.71
CA TYR A 277 18.04 0.11 -36.71
C TYR A 277 17.49 0.81 -35.46
N SER A 278 16.18 1.03 -35.43
CA SER A 278 15.47 1.52 -34.25
C SER A 278 14.49 0.46 -33.77
N LEU A 279 14.48 0.15 -32.47
CA LEU A 279 13.59 -0.83 -31.86
C LEU A 279 12.52 -0.13 -31.01
N THR A 280 11.27 -0.56 -31.14
CA THR A 280 10.13 -0.03 -30.38
C THR A 280 9.27 -1.17 -29.85
N LEU A 281 8.74 -0.99 -28.64
CA LEU A 281 7.66 -1.78 -28.05
C LEU A 281 6.41 -0.90 -27.90
N THR A 282 5.28 -1.37 -28.38
CA THR A 282 3.96 -0.75 -28.15
C THR A 282 2.97 -1.79 -27.68
N SER A 283 1.88 -1.37 -27.04
CA SER A 283 0.84 -2.27 -26.58
C SER A 283 -0.56 -1.75 -26.90
N ALA A 284 -1.52 -2.66 -27.02
CA ALA A 284 -2.94 -2.37 -27.21
C ALA A 284 -3.80 -3.54 -26.72
N THR A 285 -4.89 -3.29 -25.99
CA THR A 285 -5.76 -4.34 -25.45
C THR A 285 -6.87 -4.76 -26.42
N GLY A 286 -7.25 -3.90 -27.38
CA GLY A 286 -8.33 -4.19 -28.35
C GLY A 286 -9.72 -4.35 -27.72
N LEU A 287 -9.83 -4.07 -26.41
CA LEU A 287 -11.05 -4.05 -25.63
C LEU A 287 -11.48 -2.59 -25.50
N THR A 288 -12.75 -2.29 -25.78
CA THR A 288 -13.34 -0.97 -25.59
C THR A 288 -14.76 -1.16 -25.10
N ASP A 289 -15.25 -0.29 -24.22
CA ASP A 289 -16.67 -0.19 -23.97
C ASP A 289 -17.36 0.82 -24.91
N ASN A 290 -18.59 1.21 -24.61
CA ASN A 290 -19.37 2.15 -25.45
C ASN A 290 -19.04 3.64 -25.20
N PHE A 291 -18.22 3.94 -24.19
CA PHE A 291 -17.87 5.28 -23.74
C PHE A 291 -16.49 5.73 -24.23
N GLU A 292 -15.67 4.80 -24.70
CA GLU A 292 -14.36 5.09 -25.29
C GLU A 292 -14.40 5.95 -26.58
N PRO A 293 -13.40 6.83 -26.83
CA PRO A 293 -12.34 7.25 -25.90
C PRO A 293 -12.88 8.18 -24.80
N ASP A 294 -12.49 7.98 -23.54
CA ASP A 294 -12.71 8.95 -22.47
C ASP A 294 -11.59 9.09 -21.43
N ASP A 295 -10.39 8.69 -21.81
CA ASP A 295 -9.13 8.77 -21.04
C ASP A 295 -8.72 10.18 -20.56
N THR A 296 -9.38 11.22 -21.07
CA THR A 296 -9.04 12.61 -20.79
C THR A 296 -10.27 13.45 -20.50
N CYS A 297 -10.08 14.50 -19.72
CA CYS A 297 -11.17 15.43 -19.46
C CYS A 297 -11.78 16.04 -20.73
N ALA A 298 -10.98 16.26 -21.79
CA ALA A 298 -11.47 16.79 -23.06
C ALA A 298 -12.39 15.80 -23.80
N THR A 299 -12.23 14.50 -23.54
CA THR A 299 -13.02 13.41 -24.13
C THR A 299 -14.11 12.89 -23.19
N ALA A 300 -14.31 13.53 -22.03
CA ALA A 300 -15.24 13.09 -20.99
C ALA A 300 -16.66 12.81 -21.50
N ARG A 301 -17.25 11.68 -21.10
CA ARG A 301 -18.60 11.28 -21.52
C ARG A 301 -19.69 11.74 -20.59
N GLU A 302 -20.82 12.08 -21.20
CA GLU A 302 -21.98 12.58 -20.47
C GLU A 302 -22.65 11.47 -19.68
N ILE A 303 -22.96 11.72 -18.41
CA ILE A 303 -23.77 10.84 -17.56
C ILE A 303 -24.99 11.60 -17.02
N PRO A 304 -26.21 11.03 -17.13
CA PRO A 304 -27.40 11.62 -16.53
C PRO A 304 -27.32 11.66 -15.01
N THR A 305 -28.02 12.61 -14.41
CA THR A 305 -28.10 12.80 -12.96
C THR A 305 -29.31 12.12 -12.31
N ASP A 306 -30.03 11.27 -13.07
CA ASP A 306 -31.27 10.60 -12.64
C ASP A 306 -31.04 9.23 -11.97
N GLY A 307 -29.78 8.89 -11.66
CA GLY A 307 -29.39 7.59 -11.12
C GLY A 307 -29.24 6.48 -12.16
N THR A 308 -29.35 6.78 -13.45
CA THR A 308 -29.06 5.79 -14.50
C THR A 308 -27.61 5.33 -14.43
N LYS A 309 -27.41 4.02 -14.38
CA LYS A 309 -26.08 3.40 -14.36
C LYS A 309 -25.45 3.33 -15.75
N GLN A 310 -24.17 3.68 -15.83
CA GLN A 310 -23.28 3.43 -16.96
C GLN A 310 -22.28 2.34 -16.55
N SER A 311 -22.40 1.16 -17.14
CA SER A 311 -21.40 0.10 -16.99
C SER A 311 -20.20 0.38 -17.88
N ARG A 312 -19.02 0.42 -17.26
CA ARG A 312 -17.74 0.84 -17.83
C ARG A 312 -16.66 -0.21 -17.65
N LEU A 313 -15.54 -0.04 -18.32
CA LEU A 313 -14.43 -0.98 -18.36
C LEU A 313 -13.10 -0.23 -18.25
N PHE A 314 -12.24 -0.62 -17.30
CA PHE A 314 -10.84 -0.22 -17.39
C PHE A 314 -10.15 -1.02 -18.50
N GLN A 315 -10.01 -0.43 -19.69
CA GLN A 315 -9.63 -1.12 -20.91
C GLN A 315 -8.14 -1.41 -21.02
N ALA A 316 -7.29 -0.64 -20.34
CA ALA A 316 -5.83 -0.72 -20.44
C ALA A 316 -5.15 -0.50 -19.07
N PRO A 317 -3.86 -0.85 -18.94
CA PRO A 317 -3.12 -0.53 -17.73
C PRO A 317 -3.11 0.99 -17.45
N GLY A 318 -3.48 1.39 -16.24
CA GLY A 318 -3.53 2.78 -15.81
C GLY A 318 -4.63 3.60 -16.49
N ASP A 319 -5.61 2.93 -17.09
CA ASP A 319 -6.75 3.55 -17.73
C ASP A 319 -7.53 4.47 -16.78
N THR A 320 -8.03 5.58 -17.33
CA THR A 320 -8.74 6.61 -16.57
C THR A 320 -9.96 7.12 -17.29
N ASP A 321 -11.15 6.64 -16.97
CA ASP A 321 -12.37 7.19 -17.54
C ASP A 321 -12.70 8.59 -17.02
N TRP A 322 -13.04 9.50 -17.92
CA TRP A 322 -13.61 10.80 -17.57
C TRP A 322 -15.09 10.87 -17.91
N LEU A 323 -15.87 11.32 -16.93
CA LEU A 323 -17.30 11.57 -17.06
C LEU A 323 -17.63 13.05 -16.78
N ARG A 324 -18.69 13.54 -17.41
CA ARG A 324 -19.21 14.89 -17.21
C ARG A 324 -20.72 14.86 -17.01
N PHE A 325 -21.24 15.76 -16.18
CA PHE A 325 -22.69 15.86 -15.95
C PHE A 325 -23.08 17.30 -15.64
N THR A 326 -24.33 17.64 -15.93
CA THR A 326 -24.87 18.98 -15.69
C THR A 326 -25.80 18.94 -14.50
N THR A 327 -25.65 19.90 -13.60
CA THR A 327 -26.54 20.10 -12.44
C THR A 327 -27.11 21.50 -12.49
N LYS A 328 -28.31 21.68 -11.94
CA LYS A 328 -28.94 23.00 -11.81
C LYS A 328 -28.51 23.67 -10.51
N ALA A 329 -28.62 24.99 -10.47
CA ALA A 329 -28.44 25.77 -9.26
C ALA A 329 -29.25 25.20 -8.09
N GLY A 330 -28.60 24.96 -6.96
CA GLY A 330 -29.21 24.43 -5.74
C GLY A 330 -29.46 22.92 -5.72
N GLU A 331 -29.09 22.15 -6.75
CA GLU A 331 -29.13 20.68 -6.69
C GLU A 331 -27.95 20.13 -5.88
N SER A 332 -28.22 19.23 -4.93
CA SER A 332 -27.21 18.33 -4.37
C SER A 332 -27.08 17.09 -5.23
N PHE A 333 -25.84 16.58 -5.38
CA PHE A 333 -25.56 15.40 -6.17
C PHE A 333 -24.47 14.49 -5.59
N ALA A 334 -24.52 13.20 -5.96
CA ALA A 334 -23.52 12.20 -5.63
C ALA A 334 -23.07 11.44 -6.88
N VAL A 335 -21.76 11.29 -7.06
CA VAL A 335 -21.13 10.42 -8.05
C VAL A 335 -20.73 9.13 -7.34
N VAL A 336 -21.24 7.99 -7.81
CA VAL A 336 -21.12 6.70 -7.13
C VAL A 336 -20.54 5.65 -8.08
N SER A 337 -19.54 4.91 -7.61
CA SER A 337 -19.08 3.67 -8.23
C SER A 337 -19.76 2.47 -7.53
N SER A 338 -20.16 1.47 -8.31
CA SER A 338 -20.77 0.24 -7.79
C SER A 338 -20.55 -0.92 -8.77
N GLY A 339 -21.02 -2.12 -8.45
CA GLY A 339 -21.01 -3.24 -9.40
C GLY A 339 -19.61 -3.58 -9.93
N THR A 340 -18.59 -3.43 -9.09
CA THR A 340 -17.18 -3.60 -9.48
C THR A 340 -16.85 -5.07 -9.72
N GLY A 341 -16.08 -5.32 -10.77
CA GLY A 341 -15.45 -6.62 -11.03
C GLY A 341 -14.44 -6.96 -9.93
N THR A 342 -14.08 -8.24 -9.82
CA THR A 342 -13.11 -8.70 -8.82
C THR A 342 -11.76 -8.00 -9.00
N GLY A 343 -11.26 -7.35 -7.94
CA GLY A 343 -10.02 -6.57 -7.97
C GLY A 343 -10.13 -5.22 -8.70
N VAL A 344 -11.34 -4.69 -8.85
CA VAL A 344 -11.59 -3.34 -9.33
C VAL A 344 -11.99 -2.45 -8.16
N ASN A 345 -11.16 -1.44 -7.87
CA ASN A 345 -11.41 -0.44 -6.84
C ASN A 345 -11.31 0.98 -7.45
N PRO A 346 -12.40 1.51 -8.04
CA PRO A 346 -12.37 2.78 -8.76
C PRO A 346 -12.20 3.99 -7.84
N VAL A 347 -11.12 4.74 -7.99
CA VAL A 347 -10.89 6.05 -7.35
C VAL A 347 -11.56 7.14 -8.17
N ILE A 348 -12.55 7.83 -7.59
CA ILE A 348 -13.27 8.95 -8.20
C ILE A 348 -12.65 10.26 -7.73
N THR A 349 -12.23 11.13 -8.64
CA THR A 349 -11.80 12.50 -8.36
C THR A 349 -12.72 13.49 -9.08
N LEU A 350 -13.42 14.36 -8.33
CA LEU A 350 -14.38 15.33 -8.87
C LEU A 350 -13.73 16.70 -9.11
N TYR A 351 -14.05 17.33 -10.24
CA TYR A 351 -13.53 18.62 -10.68
C TYR A 351 -14.66 19.59 -11.09
N SER A 352 -14.50 20.86 -10.72
CA SER A 352 -15.42 21.96 -11.11
C SER A 352 -15.20 22.45 -12.54
N SER A 353 -14.07 22.09 -13.15
CA SER A 353 -13.76 22.46 -14.53
C SER A 353 -12.72 21.53 -15.13
N CYS A 354 -12.61 21.57 -16.46
CA CYS A 354 -11.68 20.73 -17.20
C CYS A 354 -10.22 21.24 -17.20
N ASN A 355 -9.91 22.30 -16.43
CA ASN A 355 -8.60 22.94 -16.45
C ASN A 355 -7.69 22.38 -15.34
N GLN A 356 -6.94 21.32 -15.69
CA GLN A 356 -6.10 20.56 -14.75
C GLN A 356 -4.85 21.32 -14.23
N ALA A 357 -4.56 22.52 -14.74
CA ALA A 357 -3.36 23.30 -14.37
C ALA A 357 -3.45 24.01 -13.01
N ARG A 358 -4.58 23.91 -12.29
CA ARG A 358 -4.76 24.48 -10.95
C ARG A 358 -5.19 23.39 -9.97
N SER A 359 -4.40 23.16 -8.92
CA SER A 359 -4.75 22.25 -7.82
C SER A 359 -6.09 22.59 -7.16
N SER A 360 -6.52 23.85 -7.26
CA SER A 360 -7.79 24.38 -6.74
C SER A 360 -9.06 23.96 -7.51
N ALA A 361 -8.96 23.16 -8.57
CA ALA A 361 -10.11 22.73 -9.36
C ALA A 361 -10.69 21.37 -8.90
N SER A 362 -9.92 20.58 -8.15
CA SER A 362 -10.39 19.35 -7.50
C SER A 362 -11.29 19.73 -6.32
N ILE A 363 -12.48 19.15 -6.28
CA ILE A 363 -13.50 19.41 -5.26
C ILE A 363 -13.43 18.35 -4.15
N ALA A 364 -13.33 17.07 -4.53
CA ALA A 364 -13.31 15.94 -3.61
C ALA A 364 -12.83 14.66 -4.31
N GLN A 365 -12.35 13.68 -3.54
CA GLN A 365 -11.90 12.37 -4.03
C GLN A 365 -12.31 11.26 -3.05
N ASN A 366 -12.73 10.10 -3.57
CA ASN A 366 -13.09 8.91 -2.79
C ASN A 366 -13.15 7.66 -3.69
N THR A 367 -13.02 6.44 -3.14
CA THR A 367 -13.06 5.15 -3.86
C THR A 367 -14.46 4.58 -4.12
N GLN A 368 -15.50 5.11 -3.46
CA GLN A 368 -16.87 4.62 -3.65
C GLN A 368 -17.84 5.73 -4.02
N ARG A 369 -17.68 6.91 -3.43
CA ARG A 369 -18.67 7.97 -3.55
C ARG A 369 -18.12 9.36 -3.27
N VAL A 370 -18.39 10.29 -4.18
CA VAL A 370 -18.05 11.72 -4.05
C VAL A 370 -19.32 12.56 -4.14
N GLU A 371 -19.49 13.52 -3.22
CA GLU A 371 -20.71 14.32 -3.06
C GLU A 371 -20.43 15.82 -3.10
N ALA A 372 -21.36 16.60 -3.66
CA ALA A 372 -21.29 18.06 -3.70
C ALA A 372 -22.67 18.71 -3.96
N SER A 373 -22.75 20.03 -3.81
CA SER A 373 -23.91 20.85 -4.20
C SER A 373 -23.53 21.85 -5.29
N SER A 374 -24.48 22.16 -6.17
CA SER A 374 -24.22 23.04 -7.31
C SER A 374 -24.55 24.51 -7.03
N PRO A 375 -23.56 25.43 -7.04
CA PRO A 375 -23.74 26.87 -6.83
C PRO A 375 -24.51 27.57 -7.97
N GLY A 376 -24.64 26.90 -9.11
CA GLY A 376 -25.26 27.45 -10.30
C GLY A 376 -25.52 26.36 -11.33
N ASP A 377 -26.11 26.73 -12.47
CA ASP A 377 -26.22 25.81 -13.60
C ASP A 377 -24.81 25.58 -14.18
N GLN A 378 -24.20 24.42 -13.90
CA GLN A 378 -22.82 24.13 -14.33
C GLN A 378 -22.55 22.66 -14.63
N VAL A 379 -21.44 22.45 -15.34
CA VAL A 379 -20.94 21.13 -15.74
C VAL A 379 -19.78 20.73 -14.84
N TYR A 380 -19.90 19.58 -14.21
CA TYR A 380 -18.83 18.95 -13.43
C TYR A 380 -18.16 17.84 -14.23
N TYR A 381 -16.93 17.50 -13.85
CA TYR A 381 -16.14 16.42 -14.44
C TYR A 381 -15.68 15.47 -13.32
N ALA A 382 -15.81 14.16 -13.48
CA ALA A 382 -15.14 13.21 -12.60
C ALA A 382 -14.14 12.39 -13.41
N ARG A 383 -12.95 12.20 -12.84
CA ARG A 383 -11.97 11.22 -13.30
C ARG A 383 -12.12 9.97 -12.46
N VAL A 384 -12.21 8.82 -13.09
CA VAL A 384 -12.25 7.52 -12.42
C VAL A 384 -11.01 6.74 -12.83
N ALA A 385 -10.26 6.19 -11.88
CA ALA A 385 -9.07 5.39 -12.14
C ALA A 385 -9.05 4.18 -11.21
N ASN A 386 -8.64 3.00 -11.68
CA ASN A 386 -8.52 1.86 -10.77
C ASN A 386 -7.36 2.07 -9.79
N GLN A 387 -7.58 1.82 -8.48
CA GLN A 387 -6.53 1.90 -7.46
C GLN A 387 -5.33 1.03 -7.82
N ASN A 388 -5.58 -0.16 -8.40
CA ASN A 388 -4.55 -0.97 -9.03
C ASN A 388 -4.54 -0.70 -10.55
N PRO A 389 -3.56 0.08 -11.06
CA PRO A 389 -3.51 0.41 -12.49
C PRO A 389 -3.29 -0.83 -13.37
N ASN A 390 -2.80 -1.94 -12.82
CA ASN A 390 -2.61 -3.18 -13.59
C ASN A 390 -3.85 -4.10 -13.57
N ARG A 391 -4.96 -3.70 -12.95
CA ARG A 391 -6.25 -4.40 -13.02
C ARG A 391 -7.12 -3.74 -14.08
N PHE A 392 -7.05 -4.31 -15.27
CA PHE A 392 -7.75 -3.87 -16.49
C PHE A 392 -8.21 -5.12 -17.26
N GLY A 393 -8.88 -4.90 -18.39
CA GLY A 393 -9.31 -5.97 -19.29
C GLY A 393 -10.75 -6.41 -19.04
N SER A 394 -11.19 -7.47 -19.70
CA SER A 394 -12.63 -7.77 -19.92
C SER A 394 -13.47 -7.97 -18.65
N SER A 395 -12.82 -8.24 -17.51
CA SER A 395 -13.44 -8.41 -16.20
C SER A 395 -13.27 -7.21 -15.26
N ALA A 396 -12.51 -6.19 -15.67
CA ALA A 396 -12.27 -4.96 -14.91
C ALA A 396 -13.42 -3.96 -15.08
N THR A 397 -14.66 -4.45 -14.93
CA THR A 397 -15.88 -3.66 -15.13
C THR A 397 -16.28 -2.93 -13.86
N TYR A 398 -16.99 -1.82 -14.01
CA TYR A 398 -17.60 -1.11 -12.89
C TYR A 398 -18.79 -0.27 -13.37
N ASP A 399 -19.75 0.00 -12.49
CA ASP A 399 -20.89 0.86 -12.79
C ASP A 399 -20.68 2.26 -12.19
N MET A 400 -20.86 3.29 -13.00
CA MET A 400 -20.97 4.67 -12.55
C MET A 400 -22.42 5.15 -12.59
N GLN A 401 -22.83 5.91 -11.59
CA GLN A 401 -24.10 6.65 -11.60
C GLN A 401 -23.94 8.01 -10.95
N VAL A 402 -24.74 8.97 -11.40
CA VAL A 402 -24.88 10.27 -10.73
C VAL A 402 -26.32 10.43 -10.26
N LEU A 403 -26.50 10.76 -8.98
CA LEU A 403 -27.79 11.00 -8.36
C LEU A 403 -27.88 12.48 -8.01
N ALA A 404 -28.81 13.23 -8.62
CA ALA A 404 -29.14 14.60 -8.23
C ALA A 404 -30.61 14.69 -7.85
N SER A 405 -30.92 15.55 -6.87
CA SER A 405 -32.30 15.81 -6.44
C SER A 405 -32.59 17.30 -6.33
N SER A 406 -33.76 17.69 -6.81
CA SER A 406 -34.33 19.03 -6.64
C SER A 406 -34.91 19.21 -5.23
N CYS A 407 -34.93 20.44 -4.75
CA CYS A 407 -35.43 20.82 -3.44
C CYS A 407 -36.98 20.78 -3.30
N VAL A 408 -37.49 20.30 -2.14
CA VAL A 408 -38.91 20.31 -1.73
C VAL A 408 -38.98 20.80 -0.28
N SER A 409 -39.79 21.83 0.02
CA SER A 409 -39.99 22.39 1.38
C SER A 409 -40.70 21.42 2.34
N ASP A 410 -40.42 21.54 3.64
CA ASP A 410 -41.00 20.73 4.72
C ASP A 410 -42.42 21.18 5.13
N ASP A 411 -42.91 20.63 6.26
CA ASP A 411 -44.26 20.88 6.79
C ASP A 411 -44.36 22.00 7.85
N GLN A 412 -43.24 22.60 8.25
CA GLN A 412 -43.16 23.76 9.14
C GLN A 412 -43.35 25.08 8.39
N GLU A 413 -43.07 25.06 7.10
CA GLU A 413 -43.22 26.16 6.16
C GLU A 413 -44.63 26.79 6.11
N GLU A 414 -44.81 28.09 5.91
CA GLU A 414 -43.75 29.11 5.75
C GLU A 414 -43.24 29.65 7.08
N ASP A 415 -41.91 29.60 7.27
CA ASP A 415 -41.21 30.15 8.44
C ASP A 415 -39.92 30.92 8.12
N ASP A 416 -39.72 31.33 6.85
CA ASP A 416 -38.62 32.14 6.29
C ASP A 416 -38.36 33.51 6.92
N SER A 417 -39.15 33.93 7.91
CA SER A 417 -39.00 35.24 8.53
C SER A 417 -39.40 35.32 9.99
N PHE A 418 -38.81 36.29 10.69
CA PHE A 418 -39.15 36.62 12.08
C PHE A 418 -40.66 36.79 12.33
N ALA A 419 -41.41 37.33 11.36
CA ALA A 419 -42.86 37.51 11.49
C ALA A 419 -43.66 36.21 11.32
N GLN A 420 -43.08 35.20 10.67
CA GLN A 420 -43.68 33.90 10.38
C GLN A 420 -43.30 32.83 11.42
N ALA A 421 -42.43 33.17 12.38
CA ALA A 421 -41.84 32.21 13.30
C ALA A 421 -42.84 31.24 13.95
N ARG A 422 -42.57 29.94 13.81
CA ARG A 422 -43.41 28.85 14.33
C ARG A 422 -43.19 28.60 15.81
N ALA A 423 -44.25 28.26 16.55
CA ALA A 423 -44.11 27.96 17.96
C ALA A 423 -43.45 26.58 18.15
N ILE A 424 -42.44 26.52 19.02
CA ILE A 424 -41.81 25.26 19.49
C ILE A 424 -41.85 25.20 21.02
N ASP A 425 -42.19 24.02 21.55
CA ASP A 425 -42.33 23.81 23.00
C ASP A 425 -40.97 23.45 23.64
N VAL A 426 -40.62 24.11 24.75
CA VAL A 426 -39.41 23.78 25.52
C VAL A 426 -39.61 22.43 26.24
N GLY A 427 -38.70 21.48 26.01
CA GLY A 427 -38.77 20.09 26.49
C GLY A 427 -39.77 19.22 25.72
N GLY A 428 -40.24 19.70 24.55
CA GLY A 428 -41.13 18.96 23.65
C GLY A 428 -40.39 18.04 22.67
N THR A 429 -41.14 17.37 21.80
CA THR A 429 -40.56 16.56 20.70
C THR A 429 -39.92 17.47 19.65
N ALA A 430 -38.75 17.07 19.14
CA ALA A 430 -38.04 17.81 18.09
C ALA A 430 -38.90 17.98 16.81
N LYS A 431 -38.65 19.07 16.09
CA LYS A 431 -39.33 19.43 14.83
C LYS A 431 -38.40 19.24 13.65
N THR A 432 -38.83 18.48 12.65
CA THR A 432 -38.05 18.26 11.42
C THR A 432 -38.29 19.40 10.43
N HIS A 433 -37.20 19.97 9.93
CA HIS A 433 -37.11 21.03 8.93
C HIS A 433 -36.22 20.57 7.77
N ASN A 434 -36.16 21.31 6.66
CA ASN A 434 -35.13 21.23 5.64
C ASN A 434 -34.94 22.56 4.90
N PHE A 435 -33.71 22.87 4.48
CA PHE A 435 -33.48 24.12 3.74
C PHE A 435 -34.05 24.07 2.31
N CYS A 436 -35.14 24.79 2.07
CA CYS A 436 -35.75 24.92 0.76
C CYS A 436 -36.58 26.20 0.56
N PRO A 437 -36.22 27.12 -0.37
CA PRO A 437 -35.18 27.04 -1.40
C PRO A 437 -33.77 27.40 -0.91
N ALA A 438 -32.80 27.61 -1.81
CA ALA A 438 -31.47 28.11 -1.42
C ALA A 438 -31.58 29.48 -0.74
N GLY A 439 -30.94 29.62 0.42
CA GLY A 439 -31.00 30.80 1.27
C GLY A 439 -32.16 30.79 2.28
N ASP A 440 -32.88 29.68 2.38
CA ASP A 440 -33.95 29.44 3.35
C ASP A 440 -33.50 29.65 4.82
N GLN A 441 -34.44 30.09 5.65
CA GLN A 441 -34.29 30.41 7.06
C GLN A 441 -35.50 29.91 7.86
N ASP A 442 -35.33 28.87 8.66
CA ASP A 442 -36.39 28.39 9.53
C ASP A 442 -36.46 29.22 10.82
N TRP A 443 -37.49 30.05 10.99
CA TRP A 443 -37.71 30.81 12.23
C TRP A 443 -38.68 30.09 13.18
N VAL A 444 -38.28 29.93 14.44
CA VAL A 444 -39.13 29.46 15.53
C VAL A 444 -39.20 30.46 16.69
N LYS A 445 -40.24 30.35 17.51
CA LYS A 445 -40.46 31.13 18.74
C LYS A 445 -40.79 30.23 19.93
N PHE A 446 -40.31 30.61 21.10
CA PHE A 446 -40.47 29.85 22.33
C PHE A 446 -40.49 30.80 23.54
N THR A 447 -41.17 30.39 24.62
CA THR A 447 -41.29 31.18 25.84
C THR A 447 -40.27 30.76 26.88
N VAL A 448 -39.61 31.73 27.51
CA VAL A 448 -38.58 31.50 28.53
C VAL A 448 -38.88 32.23 29.83
N THR A 449 -38.25 31.74 30.89
CA THR A 449 -38.22 32.34 32.24
C THR A 449 -36.81 32.85 32.53
N SER A 450 -36.70 34.08 33.05
CA SER A 450 -35.45 34.73 33.44
C SER A 450 -34.64 33.84 34.36
N THR A 451 -33.31 33.91 34.24
CA THR A 451 -32.31 33.16 35.03
C THR A 451 -32.35 31.64 34.91
N GLN A 452 -33.19 31.10 34.01
CA GLN A 452 -33.19 29.68 33.66
C GLN A 452 -32.36 29.50 32.40
N VAL A 453 -31.41 28.56 32.38
CA VAL A 453 -30.62 28.31 31.17
C VAL A 453 -31.39 27.40 30.21
N TYR A 454 -31.36 27.74 28.92
CA TYR A 454 -31.96 27.00 27.80
C TYR A 454 -30.88 26.54 26.82
N VAL A 455 -31.11 25.40 26.18
CA VAL A 455 -30.26 24.84 25.13
C VAL A 455 -31.12 24.63 23.88
N LEU A 456 -30.73 25.27 22.78
CA LEU A 456 -31.34 25.11 21.47
C LEU A 456 -30.39 24.27 20.62
N ASN A 457 -30.87 23.20 19.98
CA ASN A 457 -30.02 22.25 19.28
C ASN A 457 -30.65 21.75 17.97
N THR A 458 -29.84 21.62 16.91
CA THR A 458 -30.22 20.86 15.71
C THR A 458 -29.64 19.43 15.76
N SER A 459 -30.33 18.45 15.18
CA SER A 459 -29.98 17.02 15.25
C SER A 459 -30.57 16.25 14.07
N ASN A 460 -30.31 14.95 13.90
CA ASN A 460 -30.84 14.14 12.78
C ASN A 460 -30.64 14.79 11.39
N LEU A 461 -29.49 15.43 11.19
CA LEU A 461 -29.16 16.11 9.95
C LEU A 461 -29.19 15.11 8.78
N GLY A 462 -29.94 15.46 7.74
CA GLY A 462 -29.77 14.91 6.42
C GLY A 462 -28.33 15.12 5.96
N PHE A 463 -27.83 14.21 5.13
CA PHE A 463 -26.40 14.15 4.81
C PHE A 463 -25.86 15.41 4.10
N ALA A 464 -26.75 16.23 3.51
CA ALA A 464 -26.40 17.51 2.88
C ALA A 464 -26.67 18.72 3.78
N SER A 465 -27.06 18.52 5.04
CA SER A 465 -27.37 19.59 6.00
C SER A 465 -26.12 20.02 6.78
N ASP A 466 -26.01 21.32 6.98
CA ASP A 466 -24.97 22.04 7.72
C ASP A 466 -25.63 23.29 8.28
N THR A 467 -26.06 23.22 9.54
CA THR A 467 -26.97 24.22 10.11
C THR A 467 -26.20 25.42 10.67
N VAL A 468 -26.82 26.59 10.69
CA VAL A 468 -26.39 27.79 11.44
C VAL A 468 -27.58 28.28 12.24
N LEU A 469 -27.51 28.15 13.55
CA LEU A 469 -28.54 28.60 14.48
C LEU A 469 -28.24 30.02 14.97
N THR A 470 -29.26 30.87 15.09
CA THR A 470 -29.17 32.26 15.56
C THR A 470 -30.33 32.58 16.48
N LEU A 471 -30.06 33.16 17.65
CA LEU A 471 -31.06 33.51 18.66
C LEU A 471 -31.34 35.03 18.67
N TYR A 472 -32.58 35.42 18.93
CA TYR A 472 -33.08 36.79 18.95
C TYR A 472 -33.99 37.06 20.16
N ASP A 473 -34.00 38.31 20.65
CA ASP A 473 -34.95 38.78 21.65
C ASP A 473 -36.35 39.06 21.07
N SER A 474 -37.30 39.38 21.95
CA SER A 474 -38.68 39.72 21.58
C SER A 474 -38.83 40.93 20.65
N GLN A 475 -37.78 41.75 20.50
CA GLN A 475 -37.73 42.93 19.65
C GLN A 475 -37.03 42.65 18.30
N GLY A 476 -36.53 41.42 18.09
CA GLY A 476 -35.81 41.01 16.89
C GLY A 476 -34.34 41.40 16.89
N ASN A 477 -33.76 41.75 18.03
CA ASN A 477 -32.31 41.97 18.14
C ASN A 477 -31.62 40.61 18.28
N GLN A 478 -30.58 40.37 17.47
CA GLN A 478 -29.77 39.17 17.55
C GLN A 478 -29.00 39.12 18.88
N LEU A 479 -29.05 37.97 19.55
CA LEU A 479 -28.42 37.69 20.83
C LEU A 479 -27.22 36.75 20.72
N ALA A 480 -27.35 35.67 19.93
CA ALA A 480 -26.29 34.66 19.77
C ALA A 480 -26.37 33.97 18.40
N THR A 481 -25.29 33.34 17.95
CA THR A 481 -25.27 32.52 16.72
C THR A 481 -24.23 31.40 16.85
N ASN A 482 -24.50 30.22 16.30
CA ASN A 482 -23.60 29.07 16.28
C ASN A 482 -23.82 28.28 14.98
N ASP A 483 -22.73 27.80 14.39
CA ASP A 483 -22.74 27.04 13.12
C ASP A 483 -22.57 25.55 13.39
N ASP A 484 -21.39 25.13 13.81
CA ASP A 484 -21.12 23.74 14.15
C ASP A 484 -20.97 23.55 15.67
N TYR A 485 -21.30 22.34 16.10
CA TYR A 485 -21.15 21.80 17.45
C TYR A 485 -20.78 20.30 17.33
N ASP A 486 -19.80 19.83 18.11
CA ASP A 486 -19.40 18.41 18.25
C ASP A 486 -18.82 17.67 17.03
N TYR A 487 -18.08 18.35 16.16
CA TYR A 487 -17.46 17.72 14.98
C TYR A 487 -18.49 17.10 14.01
N VAL A 488 -19.76 17.46 14.19
CA VAL A 488 -20.87 17.21 13.28
C VAL A 488 -21.38 18.57 12.78
N ARG A 489 -22.10 18.59 11.65
CA ARG A 489 -22.56 19.84 11.01
C ARG A 489 -23.80 20.47 11.67
N ALA A 490 -24.06 20.14 12.93
CA ALA A 490 -25.23 20.55 13.70
C ALA A 490 -24.89 21.77 14.56
N SER A 491 -25.88 22.62 14.88
CA SER A 491 -25.69 23.84 15.66
C SER A 491 -26.32 23.75 17.03
N ARG A 492 -25.71 24.42 18.01
CA ARG A 492 -26.24 24.57 19.36
C ARG A 492 -26.05 25.97 19.93
N ILE A 493 -27.10 26.54 20.52
CA ILE A 493 -27.05 27.79 21.29
C ILE A 493 -27.47 27.54 22.72
N VAL A 494 -26.80 28.24 23.62
CA VAL A 494 -26.98 28.18 25.06
C VAL A 494 -27.36 29.57 25.53
N PHE A 495 -28.41 29.66 26.31
CA PHE A 495 -29.05 30.94 26.54
C PHE A 495 -29.62 31.08 27.96
N GLU A 496 -29.19 32.12 28.67
CA GLU A 496 -29.83 32.57 29.91
C GLU A 496 -30.53 33.93 29.68
N PRO A 497 -31.87 33.98 29.73
CA PRO A 497 -32.64 35.21 29.55
C PRO A 497 -32.54 36.13 30.77
N SER A 498 -32.39 37.43 30.52
CA SER A 498 -32.47 38.49 31.54
C SER A 498 -33.90 38.91 31.88
N THR A 499 -34.88 38.53 31.04
CA THR A 499 -36.30 38.84 31.21
C THR A 499 -37.18 37.68 30.78
N ASN A 500 -38.30 37.46 31.48
CA ASN A 500 -39.34 36.53 31.03
C ASN A 500 -39.95 37.01 29.71
N GLY A 501 -40.27 36.10 28.79
CA GLY A 501 -40.97 36.45 27.55
C GLY A 501 -40.72 35.48 26.41
N ASP A 502 -41.14 35.87 25.21
CA ASP A 502 -40.91 35.10 23.99
C ASP A 502 -39.57 35.49 23.36
N TYR A 503 -38.82 34.48 22.94
CA TYR A 503 -37.57 34.60 22.18
C TYR A 503 -37.72 33.83 20.87
N TYR A 504 -36.86 34.15 19.91
CA TYR A 504 -36.92 33.62 18.56
C TYR A 504 -35.59 33.00 18.18
N ALA A 505 -35.62 31.88 17.45
CA ALA A 505 -34.43 31.27 16.87
C ALA A 505 -34.61 31.14 15.36
N MET A 506 -33.54 31.35 14.61
CA MET A 506 -33.47 31.18 13.17
C MET A 506 -32.39 30.15 12.86
N VAL A 507 -32.73 29.14 12.07
CA VAL A 507 -31.75 28.20 11.53
C VAL A 507 -31.63 28.45 10.03
N ARG A 508 -30.42 28.46 9.49
CA ARG A 508 -30.16 28.54 8.04
C ARG A 508 -29.04 27.58 7.69
N HIS A 509 -28.85 27.25 6.41
CA HIS A 509 -27.67 26.47 6.03
C HIS A 509 -26.38 27.31 6.06
N ARG A 510 -25.24 26.70 6.42
CA ARG A 510 -23.90 27.32 6.40
C ARG A 510 -23.49 27.75 5.00
N ASN A 511 -23.66 26.85 4.04
CA ASN A 511 -23.63 27.17 2.62
C ASN A 511 -25.01 27.72 2.18
N PRO A 512 -25.16 29.02 1.91
CA PRO A 512 -26.45 29.61 1.54
C PRO A 512 -26.99 29.11 0.19
N GLU A 513 -26.18 28.40 -0.60
CA GLU A 513 -26.58 27.82 -1.88
C GLU A 513 -27.04 26.36 -1.75
N ALA A 514 -26.88 25.73 -0.58
CA ALA A 514 -27.36 24.38 -0.35
C ALA A 514 -28.86 24.39 -0.08
N ALA A 515 -29.58 23.52 -0.79
CA ALA A 515 -31.00 23.31 -0.63
C ALA A 515 -31.33 21.89 -1.07
N GLY A 516 -32.33 21.24 -0.48
CA GLY A 516 -32.72 19.91 -0.93
C GLY A 516 -33.52 19.09 0.05
N PRO A 517 -34.07 17.94 -0.39
CA PRO A 517 -34.69 16.98 0.53
C PRO A 517 -33.69 16.31 1.48
N ASN A 518 -32.39 16.47 1.25
CA ASN A 518 -31.32 15.90 2.08
C ASN A 518 -30.63 16.94 2.98
N THR A 519 -31.12 18.18 2.99
CA THR A 519 -30.71 19.23 3.93
C THR A 519 -31.58 19.24 5.19
N ASN A 520 -32.31 18.15 5.44
CA ASN A 520 -33.22 18.05 6.58
C ASN A 520 -32.47 18.11 7.92
N TYR A 521 -33.14 18.50 9.00
CA TYR A 521 -32.62 18.46 10.36
C TYR A 521 -33.78 18.57 11.37
N ASP A 522 -33.55 18.13 12.60
CA ASP A 522 -34.50 18.22 13.71
C ASP A 522 -34.06 19.32 14.69
N LEU A 523 -34.93 20.29 14.99
CA LEU A 523 -34.71 21.36 15.97
C LEU A 523 -35.40 21.04 17.31
N SER A 524 -34.68 21.19 18.43
CA SER A 524 -35.21 21.08 19.79
C SER A 524 -34.76 22.22 20.72
N ILE A 525 -35.52 22.46 21.78
CA ILE A 525 -35.20 23.44 22.84
C ILE A 525 -35.44 22.80 24.21
N GLU A 526 -34.44 22.84 25.09
CA GLU A 526 -34.44 22.19 26.41
C GLU A 526 -33.98 23.15 27.52
N THR A 527 -34.17 22.78 28.80
CA THR A 527 -33.70 23.57 29.97
C THR A 527 -32.55 22.89 30.70
N GLY A 528 -31.56 23.68 31.12
CA GLY A 528 -30.40 23.24 31.89
C GLY A 528 -29.20 22.96 30.98
N PHE A 529 -28.12 23.75 31.14
CA PHE A 529 -27.00 23.74 30.20
C PHE A 529 -25.74 23.03 30.69
N CYS A 530 -25.36 23.25 31.95
CA CYS A 530 -24.33 22.54 32.71
C CYS A 530 -24.48 22.91 34.20
N ALA A 531 -23.94 22.07 35.08
CA ALA A 531 -23.78 22.40 36.49
C ALA A 531 -22.35 22.93 36.70
N LEU A 532 -22.21 24.08 37.36
CA LEU A 532 -20.91 24.64 37.75
C LEU A 532 -20.08 23.60 38.50
N ASP A 533 -18.76 23.60 38.27
CA ASP A 533 -17.87 22.70 38.96
C ASP A 533 -17.45 23.23 40.35
N GLY A 534 -16.64 22.46 41.06
CA GLY A 534 -16.25 22.76 42.45
C GLY A 534 -15.34 24.00 42.61
N GLY A 535 -14.73 24.54 41.55
CA GLY A 535 -13.90 25.74 41.60
C GLY A 535 -14.61 27.03 41.23
N ASP A 536 -15.82 26.96 40.69
CA ASP A 536 -16.69 28.09 40.33
C ASP A 536 -17.40 28.77 41.53
N GLY A 537 -16.80 28.71 42.73
CA GLY A 537 -17.33 29.30 43.95
C GLY A 537 -17.39 30.84 43.95
N GLY A 538 -17.59 31.47 45.11
CA GLY A 538 -17.98 32.89 45.24
C GLY A 538 -17.08 33.98 44.58
N ASN A 539 -15.89 33.63 44.07
CA ASN A 539 -15.02 34.51 43.27
C ASN A 539 -14.60 33.91 41.89
N GLY A 540 -14.97 32.66 41.58
CA GLY A 540 -14.50 31.86 40.42
C GLY A 540 -12.99 31.55 40.43
N ASP A 541 -12.50 30.72 39.51
CA ASP A 541 -11.06 30.51 39.27
C ASP A 541 -10.61 30.97 37.87
N ASN A 542 -11.35 31.94 37.35
CA ASN A 542 -11.22 32.51 36.01
C ASN A 542 -10.08 33.55 35.85
N GLY A 543 -9.09 33.52 36.74
CA GLY A 543 -7.91 34.37 36.66
C GLY A 543 -6.80 34.00 37.65
N PRO A 544 -5.54 34.41 37.40
CA PRO A 544 -4.40 34.03 38.23
C PRO A 544 -4.47 34.53 39.68
N ALA A 545 -5.26 35.59 39.95
CA ALA A 545 -5.47 36.10 41.31
C ALA A 545 -6.38 35.20 42.15
N ASP A 546 -7.23 34.41 41.48
CA ASP A 546 -8.24 33.55 42.06
C ASP A 546 -7.92 32.05 41.84
N ALA A 547 -6.70 31.77 41.35
CA ALA A 547 -6.27 30.43 40.96
C ALA A 547 -6.36 29.41 42.10
N THR A 548 -7.08 28.31 41.84
CA THR A 548 -7.32 27.25 42.82
C THR A 548 -6.06 26.41 43.01
N PHE A 549 -5.80 25.90 44.21
CA PHE A 549 -4.59 25.10 44.46
C PHE A 549 -4.71 23.71 43.81
N LEU A 550 -3.80 23.39 42.88
CA LEU A 550 -3.67 22.06 42.28
C LEU A 550 -2.60 21.28 43.04
N ALA A 551 -3.04 20.29 43.82
CA ALA A 551 -2.15 19.47 44.62
C ALA A 551 -1.42 18.43 43.75
N ALA A 552 -0.09 18.39 43.85
CA ALA A 552 0.71 17.38 43.16
C ALA A 552 0.41 15.96 43.66
N ASN A 553 0.38 14.99 42.74
CA ASN A 553 0.11 13.58 42.98
C ASN A 553 -1.21 13.32 43.71
N SER A 554 -2.22 14.17 43.47
CA SER A 554 -3.59 14.01 43.97
C SER A 554 -4.52 13.50 42.88
N ALA A 555 -5.74 13.09 43.26
CA ALA A 555 -6.73 12.65 42.28
C ALA A 555 -6.99 13.75 41.23
N PRO A 556 -7.19 13.40 39.95
CA PRO A 556 -7.50 14.37 38.91
C PRO A 556 -8.66 15.26 39.35
N LEU A 557 -8.42 16.56 39.37
CA LEU A 557 -9.40 17.55 39.82
C LEU A 557 -10.46 17.65 38.72
N PRO A 558 -11.71 17.22 38.95
CA PRO A 558 -12.77 17.34 37.96
C PRO A 558 -13.11 18.80 37.77
N ARG A 559 -13.11 19.19 36.52
CA ARG A 559 -13.46 20.52 36.04
C ARG A 559 -14.46 20.42 34.91
N ASN A 560 -15.08 21.51 34.54
CA ASN A 560 -15.76 21.61 33.27
C ASN A 560 -15.54 23.00 32.70
N PHE A 561 -15.91 23.17 31.43
CA PHE A 561 -16.02 24.50 30.86
C PHE A 561 -17.48 24.94 30.94
N CYS A 562 -17.93 25.35 32.12
CA CYS A 562 -19.26 25.87 32.44
C CYS A 562 -19.16 27.37 32.78
N ALA A 563 -19.09 28.21 31.74
CA ALA A 563 -18.82 29.63 31.88
C ALA A 563 -19.69 30.34 32.92
N ASP A 564 -19.05 31.11 33.82
CA ASP A 564 -19.69 32.08 34.69
C ASP A 564 -20.55 33.03 33.82
N PRO A 565 -21.88 33.12 34.07
CA PRO A 565 -22.76 34.02 33.33
C PRO A 565 -22.37 35.51 33.43
N LEU A 566 -21.38 35.87 34.26
CA LEU A 566 -20.89 37.24 34.46
C LEU A 566 -19.72 37.66 33.52
N SER A 567 -19.08 36.77 32.75
CA SER A 567 -17.96 37.14 31.85
C SER A 567 -17.86 36.32 30.54
N GLY A 568 -18.88 36.40 29.69
CA GLY A 568 -18.94 35.67 28.40
C GLY A 568 -17.89 36.02 27.32
N ALA A 569 -16.97 36.96 27.55
CA ALA A 569 -15.97 37.36 26.54
C ALA A 569 -14.68 36.52 26.55
N LEU A 570 -14.49 35.68 27.57
CA LEU A 570 -13.26 34.92 27.79
C LEU A 570 -13.47 33.40 27.89
N GLY A 571 -14.73 32.94 27.85
CA GLY A 571 -15.10 31.56 28.17
C GLY A 571 -14.85 31.22 29.65
N ASP A 572 -15.12 29.97 30.02
CA ASP A 572 -14.65 29.43 31.28
C ASP A 572 -13.16 29.10 31.20
N GLN A 573 -12.39 29.49 32.20
CA GLN A 573 -10.95 29.30 32.31
C GLN A 573 -10.61 28.83 33.71
N ASP A 574 -10.05 27.65 33.80
CA ASP A 574 -9.59 27.13 35.08
C ASP A 574 -8.15 27.54 35.31
N TRP A 575 -7.95 28.56 36.15
CA TRP A 575 -6.63 28.89 36.66
C TRP A 575 -6.35 28.09 37.92
N LEU A 576 -5.21 27.42 37.88
CA LEU A 576 -4.73 26.56 38.94
C LEU A 576 -3.32 26.98 39.33
N ARG A 577 -2.98 26.91 40.61
CA ARG A 577 -1.64 27.21 41.12
C ARG A 577 -1.05 26.00 41.84
N PHE A 578 0.24 25.78 41.66
CA PHE A 578 0.95 24.70 42.33
C PHE A 578 2.38 25.12 42.74
N PRO A 579 2.89 24.62 43.88
CA PRO A 579 4.25 24.90 44.31
C PRO A 579 5.20 23.98 43.55
N ALA A 580 6.23 24.55 42.94
CA ALA A 580 7.27 23.81 42.25
C ALA A 580 8.64 24.11 42.88
N THR A 581 9.50 23.09 43.00
CA THR A 581 10.86 23.20 43.55
C THR A 581 11.87 23.16 42.41
N ALA A 582 12.85 24.08 42.41
CA ALA A 582 13.90 24.14 41.40
C ALA A 582 14.55 22.78 41.14
N GLY A 583 14.56 22.35 39.89
CA GLY A 583 15.13 21.08 39.44
C GLY A 583 14.19 19.87 39.57
N GLY A 584 13.00 20.01 40.18
CA GLY A 584 11.96 18.98 40.14
C GLY A 584 11.35 18.87 38.74
N VAL A 585 10.76 17.73 38.39
CA VAL A 585 10.05 17.56 37.11
C VAL A 585 8.56 17.34 37.42
N TYR A 586 7.72 18.11 36.75
CA TYR A 586 6.28 18.16 36.95
C TYR A 586 5.58 17.81 35.64
N ARG A 587 4.56 16.96 35.65
CA ARG A 587 3.66 16.72 34.52
C ARG A 587 2.30 17.30 34.88
N ILE A 588 1.79 18.20 34.08
CA ILE A 588 0.41 18.66 34.18
C ILE A 588 -0.34 18.00 33.03
N SER A 589 -1.40 17.26 33.31
CA SER A 589 -2.19 16.57 32.30
C SER A 589 -3.67 16.87 32.50
N THR A 590 -4.41 16.91 31.40
CA THR A 590 -5.87 16.79 31.44
C THR A 590 -6.30 15.39 30.98
N GLY A 591 -7.50 14.96 31.36
CA GLY A 591 -8.05 13.64 31.05
C GLY A 591 -9.54 13.55 31.37
N SER A 592 -10.16 12.37 31.24
CA SER A 592 -11.62 12.18 31.46
C SER A 592 -12.46 13.23 30.73
N LEU A 593 -12.10 13.50 29.48
CA LEU A 593 -12.76 14.50 28.67
C LEU A 593 -14.19 14.03 28.39
N GLY A 594 -15.16 14.88 28.71
CA GLY A 594 -16.50 14.76 28.16
C GLY A 594 -16.42 14.81 26.63
N LEU A 595 -17.48 14.34 25.98
CA LEU A 595 -17.55 14.19 24.51
C LEU A 595 -17.05 15.43 23.74
N ASN A 596 -17.15 16.60 24.36
CA ASN A 596 -16.94 17.92 23.76
C ASN A 596 -15.85 18.73 24.46
N SER A 597 -15.02 18.07 25.27
CA SER A 597 -13.82 18.66 25.85
C SER A 597 -12.60 18.45 24.97
N ASP A 598 -11.88 19.55 24.77
CA ASP A 598 -10.64 19.69 24.02
C ASP A 598 -9.82 20.75 24.76
N THR A 599 -8.92 20.28 25.61
CA THR A 599 -8.29 21.11 26.65
C THR A 599 -6.95 21.64 26.18
N VAL A 600 -6.71 22.94 26.31
CA VAL A 600 -5.40 23.57 26.11
C VAL A 600 -4.80 23.96 27.45
N LEU A 601 -3.63 23.41 27.76
CA LEU A 601 -2.82 23.79 28.91
C LEU A 601 -1.87 24.93 28.55
N ARG A 602 -1.80 25.94 29.41
CA ARG A 602 -0.78 27.00 29.39
C ARG A 602 -0.14 27.14 30.75
N LEU A 603 1.17 26.95 30.82
CA LEU A 603 1.95 27.08 32.05
C LEU A 603 2.56 28.49 32.14
N TYR A 604 2.46 29.13 33.30
CA TYR A 604 2.97 30.46 33.60
C TYR A 604 3.94 30.47 34.80
N ASP A 605 4.92 31.38 34.78
CA ASP A 605 5.87 31.63 35.86
C ASP A 605 5.16 32.23 37.09
N ARG A 606 5.91 32.37 38.17
CA ARG A 606 5.46 32.78 39.51
C ARG A 606 4.86 34.19 39.59
N ASP A 607 4.90 34.96 38.51
CA ASP A 607 4.22 36.25 38.40
C ASP A 607 2.77 36.13 37.89
N GLY A 608 2.32 34.91 37.53
CA GLY A 608 1.00 34.62 36.97
C GLY A 608 0.76 35.25 35.60
N LYS A 609 1.82 35.67 34.90
CA LYS A 609 1.74 36.44 33.64
C LYS A 609 2.71 35.96 32.57
N THR A 610 3.91 35.53 32.96
CA THR A 610 4.96 35.12 32.02
C THR A 610 4.72 33.68 31.57
N LEU A 611 4.32 33.47 30.32
CA LEU A 611 4.06 32.13 29.75
C LEU A 611 5.38 31.34 29.59
N LEU A 612 5.37 30.09 30.05
CA LEU A 612 6.51 29.16 30.06
C LEU A 612 6.32 27.95 29.15
N GLY A 613 5.08 27.57 28.83
CA GLY A 613 4.80 26.43 27.94
C GLY A 613 3.31 26.32 27.59
N THR A 614 3.01 25.64 26.49
CA THR A 614 1.64 25.38 26.02
C THR A 614 1.57 23.98 25.42
N ASN A 615 0.43 23.30 25.55
CA ASN A 615 0.11 22.06 24.86
C ASN A 615 -1.42 21.95 24.75
N ASP A 616 -1.92 21.58 23.57
CA ASP A 616 -3.34 21.41 23.24
C ASP A 616 -3.73 19.94 23.09
N ASP A 617 -2.89 19.11 22.47
CA ASP A 617 -3.16 17.66 22.33
C ASP A 617 -2.01 16.77 22.82
N ASN A 618 -2.37 15.58 23.29
CA ASN A 618 -1.49 14.51 23.75
C ASN A 618 -1.90 13.19 23.08
N GLY A 619 -1.21 12.86 21.98
CA GLY A 619 -1.51 11.69 21.14
C GLY A 619 -2.66 11.95 20.17
N ALA A 620 -3.55 10.95 19.99
CA ALA A 620 -4.75 11.03 19.14
C ALA A 620 -6.04 11.46 19.90
N GLY A 621 -5.92 11.80 21.19
CA GLY A 621 -7.02 12.31 22.01
C GLY A 621 -6.91 13.83 22.22
N ARG A 622 -7.99 14.45 22.69
CA ARG A 622 -8.12 15.91 22.87
C ARG A 622 -7.60 16.43 24.22
N SER A 623 -6.78 15.63 24.90
CA SER A 623 -6.25 15.95 26.23
C SER A 623 -4.89 16.59 26.08
N ALA A 624 -4.55 17.55 26.95
CA ALA A 624 -3.26 18.22 26.93
C ALA A 624 -2.35 17.70 28.04
N THR A 625 -1.04 17.75 27.79
CA THR A 625 0.01 17.44 28.77
C THR A 625 1.21 18.39 28.63
N ILE A 626 1.65 19.00 29.74
CA ILE A 626 2.91 19.76 29.83
C ILE A 626 3.85 19.08 30.82
N VAL A 627 5.08 18.82 30.39
CA VAL A 627 6.19 18.44 31.29
C VAL A 627 7.06 19.67 31.56
N PHE A 628 7.28 20.00 32.82
CA PHE A 628 7.91 21.21 33.28
C PHE A 628 9.01 20.95 34.31
N THR A 629 10.15 21.64 34.18
CA THR A 629 11.24 21.62 35.16
C THR A 629 11.55 23.07 35.59
N PRO A 630 11.08 23.54 36.76
CA PRO A 630 11.38 24.88 37.25
C PRO A 630 12.87 25.06 37.51
N THR A 631 13.42 26.23 37.15
CA THR A 631 14.79 26.61 37.49
C THR A 631 14.88 27.35 38.83
N VAL A 632 13.75 27.80 39.37
CA VAL A 632 13.64 28.49 40.65
C VAL A 632 12.40 27.98 41.39
N SER A 633 12.51 27.72 42.69
CA SER A 633 11.34 27.30 43.48
C SER A 633 10.32 28.44 43.64
N GLY A 634 9.04 28.10 43.65
CA GLY A 634 7.92 29.01 43.90
C GLY A 634 6.60 28.48 43.37
N ASP A 635 5.52 29.25 43.53
CA ASP A 635 4.18 28.90 43.03
C ASP A 635 4.08 29.23 41.54
N TYR A 636 3.90 28.22 40.69
CA TYR A 636 3.64 28.35 39.26
C TYR A 636 2.14 28.25 38.99
N PHE A 637 1.70 28.79 37.86
CA PHE A 637 0.27 28.83 37.50
C PHE A 637 0.05 28.04 36.21
N VAL A 638 -1.00 27.25 36.16
CA VAL A 638 -1.46 26.63 34.92
C VAL A 638 -2.87 27.12 34.63
N GLN A 639 -3.09 27.50 33.39
CA GLN A 639 -4.38 27.86 32.84
C GLN A 639 -4.84 26.72 31.96
N VAL A 640 -6.05 26.24 32.18
CA VAL A 640 -6.73 25.33 31.27
C VAL A 640 -7.84 26.10 30.56
N THR A 641 -7.85 26.01 29.24
CA THR A 641 -8.92 26.61 28.41
C THR A 641 -9.41 25.58 27.42
N GLN A 642 -10.61 25.74 26.89
CA GLN A 642 -11.03 25.00 25.71
C GLN A 642 -10.23 25.45 24.46
N PHE A 643 -9.83 24.51 23.59
CA PHE A 643 -9.21 24.81 22.28
C PHE A 643 -10.15 25.66 21.43
N ASN A 644 -11.43 25.28 21.39
CA ASN A 644 -12.50 26.10 20.84
C ASN A 644 -13.28 26.73 21.99
N SER A 645 -12.98 27.99 22.31
CA SER A 645 -13.64 28.74 23.39
C SER A 645 -15.15 28.93 23.21
N ASN A 646 -15.74 28.49 22.09
CA ASN A 646 -17.17 28.49 21.85
C ASN A 646 -17.84 27.14 22.19
N VAL A 647 -17.09 26.16 22.69
CA VAL A 647 -17.60 24.85 23.14
C VAL A 647 -17.63 24.82 24.67
N PHE A 648 -18.83 24.72 25.24
CA PHE A 648 -19.12 24.70 26.68
C PHE A 648 -20.39 23.83 26.91
N GLY A 649 -20.65 23.33 28.13
CA GLY A 649 -21.90 22.62 28.47
C GLY A 649 -21.75 21.30 29.24
N GLN A 650 -22.84 20.53 29.41
CA GLN A 650 -22.85 19.28 30.21
C GLN A 650 -21.83 18.23 29.76
N GLU A 651 -21.29 18.37 28.54
CA GLU A 651 -20.35 17.44 27.92
C GLU A 651 -18.93 18.04 27.75
N SER A 652 -18.67 19.23 28.34
CA SER A 652 -17.36 19.88 28.40
C SER A 652 -16.63 19.62 29.72
N SER A 653 -16.96 18.53 30.41
CA SER A 653 -16.23 18.09 31.59
C SER A 653 -14.81 17.65 31.23
N TYR A 654 -13.87 17.85 32.13
CA TYR A 654 -12.55 17.27 32.02
C TYR A 654 -12.00 17.08 33.43
N THR A 655 -10.82 16.49 33.54
CA THR A 655 -10.08 16.44 34.79
C THR A 655 -8.70 17.00 34.54
N VAL A 656 -8.10 17.66 35.52
CA VAL A 656 -6.74 18.18 35.46
C VAL A 656 -5.95 17.64 36.64
N GLU A 657 -4.77 17.10 36.36
CA GLU A 657 -3.88 16.53 37.35
C GLU A 657 -2.47 17.13 37.24
N LEU A 658 -1.78 17.15 38.36
CA LEU A 658 -0.37 17.51 38.45
C LEU A 658 0.37 16.34 39.08
N GLN A 659 1.38 15.81 38.39
CA GLN A 659 2.30 14.82 38.91
C GLN A 659 3.67 15.47 39.17
N GLU A 660 4.29 15.18 40.30
CA GLU A 660 5.62 15.66 40.68
C GLU A 660 6.58 14.47 40.84
N ASN A 661 7.86 14.65 40.46
CA ASN A 661 8.94 13.66 40.51
C ASN A 661 8.91 12.60 39.41
N ILE A 662 8.43 12.96 38.22
CA ILE A 662 8.68 12.14 37.03
C ILE A 662 10.19 12.13 36.68
N PRO A 663 10.79 10.98 36.35
CA PRO A 663 12.21 10.91 36.00
C PRO A 663 12.52 11.74 34.74
N PRO A 664 13.65 12.48 34.68
CA PRO A 664 13.93 13.37 33.56
C PRO A 664 14.18 12.60 32.26
N THR A 665 13.44 12.93 31.20
CA THR A 665 13.68 12.43 29.84
C THR A 665 14.86 13.18 29.19
N PRO A 666 15.82 12.51 28.53
CA PRO A 666 16.96 13.16 27.90
C PRO A 666 16.53 14.03 26.70
N THR A 667 16.95 15.30 26.71
CA THR A 667 16.71 16.27 25.63
C THR A 667 17.57 15.94 24.40
N PRO A 668 16.99 15.72 23.19
CA PRO A 668 17.79 15.61 21.97
C PRO A 668 18.39 16.98 21.59
N THR A 669 19.68 16.96 21.27
CA THR A 669 20.44 18.15 20.85
C THR A 669 20.20 18.41 19.36
N ALA A 670 19.74 19.62 19.03
CA ALA A 670 19.50 20.03 17.64
C ALA A 670 20.79 20.01 16.81
N THR A 671 20.76 19.32 15.66
CA THR A 671 21.82 19.34 14.63
C THR A 671 21.25 20.00 13.36
N PRO A 672 21.99 20.92 12.70
CA PRO A 672 21.43 21.86 11.72
C PRO A 672 21.06 21.25 10.36
N THR A 673 19.99 21.79 9.79
CA THR A 673 19.34 21.45 8.51
C THR A 673 20.20 21.81 7.29
N PRO A 674 20.38 20.91 6.29
CA PRO A 674 20.80 21.28 4.94
C PRO A 674 19.62 21.60 4.02
N SER A 675 19.89 22.54 3.10
CA SER A 675 18.99 23.20 2.13
C SER A 675 18.39 22.27 1.06
N PRO A 676 17.15 22.53 0.55
CA PRO A 676 16.47 21.68 -0.42
C PRO A 676 17.06 21.77 -1.84
N THR A 677 17.08 20.64 -2.53
CA THR A 677 17.31 20.48 -3.99
C THR A 677 16.01 20.00 -4.62
N PRO A 678 15.62 20.46 -5.84
CA PRO A 678 14.24 20.40 -6.32
C PRO A 678 13.72 18.99 -6.63
N THR A 679 12.45 18.81 -6.31
CA THR A 679 11.64 17.60 -6.42
C THR A 679 11.31 17.24 -7.89
N PRO A 680 11.62 16.03 -8.37
CA PRO A 680 11.02 15.48 -9.59
C PRO A 680 9.54 15.14 -9.36
N THR A 681 8.74 15.27 -10.43
CA THR A 681 7.29 15.05 -10.52
C THR A 681 6.83 13.76 -9.82
N PRO A 682 5.77 13.78 -8.97
CA PRO A 682 5.37 12.63 -8.18
C PRO A 682 4.80 11.49 -9.04
N LEU A 683 5.31 10.27 -8.81
CA LEU A 683 4.65 9.00 -9.15
C LEU A 683 3.36 8.85 -8.31
N PRO A 684 2.38 8.03 -8.74
CA PRO A 684 1.10 7.89 -8.05
C PRO A 684 1.32 7.44 -6.60
N THR A 685 0.94 8.30 -5.66
CA THR A 685 0.89 8.00 -4.23
C THR A 685 -0.33 7.13 -3.93
N VAL A 686 -0.11 6.07 -3.13
CA VAL A 686 -1.19 5.27 -2.56
C VAL A 686 -2.09 6.18 -1.72
N ASP A 687 -3.40 6.22 -2.02
CA ASP A 687 -4.41 6.86 -1.18
C ASP A 687 -4.86 5.85 -0.11
N PRO A 688 -4.55 6.08 1.18
CA PRO A 688 -4.80 5.10 2.24
C PRO A 688 -6.20 5.22 2.87
N SER A 689 -7.05 6.16 2.42
CA SER A 689 -8.34 6.46 3.07
C SER A 689 -9.31 5.27 3.16
N GLY A 690 -9.25 4.35 2.19
CA GLY A 690 -10.04 3.11 2.15
C GLY A 690 -9.24 1.83 2.34
N VAL A 691 -8.02 1.90 2.86
CA VAL A 691 -7.11 0.75 2.99
C VAL A 691 -7.16 0.20 4.41
N ARG A 692 -7.27 -1.13 4.54
CA ARG A 692 -7.20 -1.86 5.81
C ARG A 692 -5.84 -2.53 6.04
N THR A 693 -5.16 -2.94 4.96
CA THR A 693 -3.85 -3.59 5.05
C THR A 693 -2.80 -2.88 4.20
N LEU A 694 -1.68 -2.49 4.79
CA LEU A 694 -0.49 -2.11 4.01
C LEU A 694 0.35 -3.35 3.72
N ILE A 695 0.67 -3.60 2.46
CA ILE A 695 1.52 -4.72 2.02
C ILE A 695 2.83 -4.14 1.49
N LEU A 696 3.87 -4.14 2.30
CA LEU A 696 5.18 -3.58 1.96
C LEU A 696 6.03 -4.59 1.20
N THR A 697 6.66 -4.17 0.11
CA THR A 697 7.72 -4.94 -0.53
C THR A 697 8.68 -4.03 -1.29
N ASN A 698 9.88 -4.54 -1.57
CA ASN A 698 10.82 -3.92 -2.48
C ASN A 698 10.98 -4.81 -3.72
N ARG A 699 10.31 -4.46 -4.82
CA ARG A 699 10.30 -5.27 -6.03
C ARG A 699 11.70 -5.35 -6.63
N GLN A 700 12.45 -4.25 -6.69
CA GLN A 700 13.82 -4.25 -7.23
C GLN A 700 14.75 -5.22 -6.47
N ARG A 701 14.61 -5.32 -5.14
CA ARG A 701 15.36 -6.28 -4.32
C ARG A 701 14.94 -7.71 -4.58
N LEU A 702 13.64 -7.99 -4.66
CA LEU A 702 13.14 -9.31 -5.04
C LEU A 702 13.66 -9.73 -6.43
N GLU A 703 13.64 -8.83 -7.42
CA GLU A 703 14.14 -9.09 -8.77
C GLU A 703 15.65 -9.37 -8.76
N SER A 704 16.42 -8.65 -7.93
CA SER A 704 17.85 -8.88 -7.77
C SER A 704 18.18 -10.23 -7.12
N LEU A 705 17.31 -10.76 -6.27
CA LEU A 705 17.53 -12.02 -5.54
C LEU A 705 17.02 -13.23 -6.31
N TYR A 706 15.86 -13.12 -6.95
CA TYR A 706 15.11 -14.26 -7.51
C TYR A 706 14.87 -14.16 -9.01
N GLY A 707 15.23 -13.03 -9.62
CA GLY A 707 14.95 -12.76 -11.02
C GLY A 707 13.52 -12.27 -11.25
N PRO A 708 13.28 -11.61 -12.40
CA PRO A 708 12.05 -10.85 -12.62
C PRO A 708 10.81 -11.71 -12.91
N ILE A 709 10.98 -12.96 -13.38
CA ILE A 709 9.85 -13.89 -13.61
C ILE A 709 9.21 -14.26 -12.27
N GLU A 710 10.01 -14.76 -11.34
CA GLU A 710 9.54 -15.19 -10.02
C GLU A 710 9.00 -14.02 -9.20
N THR A 711 9.67 -12.85 -9.27
CA THR A 711 9.15 -11.62 -8.65
C THR A 711 7.83 -11.18 -9.27
N GLY A 712 7.66 -11.29 -10.59
CA GLY A 712 6.38 -11.00 -11.25
C GLY A 712 5.24 -11.87 -10.70
N GLY A 713 5.50 -13.15 -10.45
CA GLY A 713 4.54 -14.07 -9.81
C GLY A 713 4.16 -13.64 -8.39
N VAL A 714 5.14 -13.22 -7.57
CA VAL A 714 4.89 -12.69 -6.23
C VAL A 714 4.04 -11.43 -6.31
N MET A 715 4.41 -10.47 -7.17
CA MET A 715 3.66 -9.22 -7.30
C MET A 715 2.21 -9.47 -7.70
N ALA A 716 1.97 -10.36 -8.67
CA ALA A 716 0.61 -10.73 -9.07
C ALA A 716 -0.22 -11.24 -7.88
N LYS A 717 0.38 -12.09 -7.04
CA LYS A 717 -0.28 -12.65 -5.86
C LYS A 717 -0.45 -11.65 -4.72
N LEU A 718 0.49 -10.72 -4.53
CA LEU A 718 0.33 -9.64 -3.56
C LEU A 718 -0.81 -8.70 -3.96
N PHE A 719 -0.99 -8.42 -5.25
CA PHE A 719 -2.15 -7.67 -5.72
C PHE A 719 -3.45 -8.46 -5.58
N GLU A 720 -3.46 -9.76 -5.89
CA GLU A 720 -4.62 -10.62 -5.65
C GLU A 720 -4.99 -10.68 -4.15
N LEU A 721 -4.00 -10.71 -3.28
CA LEU A 721 -4.19 -10.62 -1.84
C LEU A 721 -4.77 -9.27 -1.43
N ALA A 722 -4.19 -8.16 -1.93
CA ALA A 722 -4.67 -6.80 -1.66
C ALA A 722 -6.15 -6.62 -2.05
N ASP A 723 -6.54 -7.21 -3.18
CA ASP A 723 -7.90 -7.12 -3.73
C ASP A 723 -8.94 -7.92 -2.91
N HIS A 724 -8.52 -8.76 -1.97
CA HIS A 724 -9.42 -9.61 -1.18
C HIS A 724 -10.19 -8.82 -0.12
N GLU A 725 -11.49 -9.06 0.05
CA GLU A 725 -12.40 -8.29 0.94
C GLU A 725 -11.99 -8.30 2.44
N LYS A 726 -11.34 -9.37 2.91
CA LYS A 726 -10.80 -9.41 4.29
C LYS A 726 -9.46 -8.68 4.45
N VAL A 727 -8.82 -8.33 3.34
CA VAL A 727 -7.50 -7.69 3.33
C VAL A 727 -7.63 -6.20 3.02
N GLU A 728 -8.45 -5.83 2.03
CA GLU A 728 -8.64 -4.45 1.57
C GLU A 728 -7.30 -3.69 1.52
N GLY A 729 -6.36 -4.29 0.81
CA GLY A 729 -4.95 -3.99 0.92
C GLY A 729 -4.46 -2.97 -0.10
N ALA A 730 -3.32 -2.35 0.21
CA ALA A 730 -2.53 -1.60 -0.75
C ALA A 730 -1.11 -2.17 -0.80
N VAL A 731 -0.68 -2.57 -2.01
CA VAL A 731 0.71 -2.98 -2.24
C VAL A 731 1.59 -1.73 -2.35
N VAL A 732 2.46 -1.54 -1.35
CA VAL A 732 3.38 -0.42 -1.25
C VAL A 732 4.75 -0.88 -1.74
N LEU A 733 5.10 -0.49 -2.97
CA LEU A 733 6.46 -0.59 -3.50
C LEU A 733 7.33 0.47 -2.85
N VAL A 734 8.08 0.09 -1.83
CA VAL A 734 8.78 1.05 -0.95
C VAL A 734 9.86 1.83 -1.70
N GLU A 735 10.46 1.25 -2.75
CA GLU A 735 11.46 1.90 -3.60
C GLU A 735 10.91 3.06 -4.44
N ASN A 736 9.60 3.21 -4.56
CA ASN A 736 9.00 4.37 -5.24
C ASN A 736 9.13 5.65 -4.41
N ASN A 737 9.38 5.54 -3.10
CA ASN A 737 9.70 6.67 -2.26
C ASN A 737 11.19 7.05 -2.42
N ALA A 738 11.47 8.30 -2.77
CA ALA A 738 12.83 8.76 -3.06
C ALA A 738 13.81 8.61 -1.87
N ALA A 739 13.35 8.80 -0.63
CA ALA A 739 14.18 8.64 0.56
C ALA A 739 14.53 7.17 0.79
N VAL A 740 13.56 6.27 0.58
CA VAL A 740 13.76 4.82 0.66
C VAL A 740 14.71 4.35 -0.43
N ALA A 741 14.52 4.77 -1.69
CA ALA A 741 15.40 4.42 -2.81
C ALA A 741 16.85 4.84 -2.55
N ALA A 742 17.07 6.06 -2.03
CA ALA A 742 18.40 6.55 -1.68
C ALA A 742 19.06 5.72 -0.56
N ALA A 743 18.30 5.36 0.48
CA ALA A 743 18.79 4.52 1.56
C ALA A 743 19.18 3.11 1.05
N TYR A 744 18.36 2.51 0.18
CA TYR A 744 18.68 1.22 -0.44
C TYR A 744 19.94 1.29 -1.29
N ALA A 745 20.09 2.33 -2.13
CA ALA A 745 21.28 2.49 -2.96
C ALA A 745 22.58 2.53 -2.13
N ALA A 746 22.54 3.13 -0.94
CA ALA A 746 23.66 3.13 -0.01
C ALA A 746 23.88 1.76 0.64
N TRP A 747 22.82 1.12 1.13
CA TRP A 747 22.92 -0.16 1.82
C TRP A 747 23.36 -1.31 0.90
N THR A 748 22.87 -1.35 -0.33
CA THR A 748 23.15 -2.44 -1.28
C THR A 748 24.31 -2.17 -2.23
N ALA A 749 25.12 -1.13 -1.97
CA ALA A 749 26.22 -0.74 -2.84
C ALA A 749 27.27 -1.84 -3.05
N ASN A 750 27.54 -2.65 -2.02
CA ASN A 750 28.44 -3.80 -2.05
C ASN A 750 28.21 -4.73 -0.84
N ALA A 751 28.97 -5.82 -0.75
CA ALA A 751 28.84 -6.78 0.35
C ALA A 751 29.15 -6.18 1.74
N ASN A 752 30.08 -5.22 1.85
CA ASN A 752 30.40 -4.61 3.14
C ASN A 752 29.28 -3.68 3.61
N SER A 753 28.71 -2.88 2.69
CA SER A 753 27.57 -2.02 3.02
C SER A 753 26.33 -2.84 3.38
N LEU A 754 26.13 -3.99 2.72
CA LEU A 754 25.00 -4.87 3.01
C LEU A 754 25.06 -5.45 4.44
N ALA A 755 26.28 -5.68 4.96
CA ALA A 755 26.53 -6.09 6.34
C ALA A 755 26.55 -4.91 7.35
N ASP A 756 26.34 -3.67 6.92
CA ASP A 756 26.36 -2.50 7.81
C ASP A 756 24.99 -2.28 8.47
N ASN A 757 24.95 -2.46 9.79
CA ASN A 757 23.74 -2.32 10.60
C ASN A 757 23.18 -0.89 10.61
N ALA A 758 24.02 0.15 10.48
CA ALA A 758 23.56 1.53 10.45
C ALA A 758 22.90 1.87 9.10
N LEU A 759 23.41 1.33 7.99
CA LEU A 759 22.80 1.48 6.67
C LEU A 759 21.47 0.71 6.59
N ALA A 760 21.40 -0.50 7.14
CA ALA A 760 20.15 -1.24 7.24
C ALA A 760 19.10 -0.50 8.09
N ASN A 761 19.53 0.11 9.20
CA ASN A 761 18.66 0.96 10.02
C ASN A 761 18.23 2.23 9.29
N SER A 762 19.08 2.82 8.45
CA SER A 762 18.71 3.97 7.61
C SER A 762 17.62 3.61 6.60
N VAL A 763 17.64 2.40 6.07
CA VAL A 763 16.56 1.86 5.22
C VAL A 763 15.28 1.68 6.04
N ALA A 764 15.36 1.05 7.22
CA ALA A 764 14.22 0.89 8.12
C ALA A 764 13.60 2.25 8.52
N ASP A 765 14.41 3.27 8.78
CA ASP A 765 13.97 4.62 9.11
C ASP A 765 13.21 5.28 7.96
N ALA A 766 13.73 5.16 6.74
CA ALA A 766 13.06 5.70 5.55
C ALA A 766 11.71 4.99 5.29
N ILE A 767 11.65 3.66 5.46
CA ILE A 767 10.42 2.89 5.32
C ILE A 767 9.42 3.26 6.41
N ARG A 768 9.85 3.36 7.68
CA ARG A 768 8.98 3.79 8.78
C ARG A 768 8.41 5.18 8.52
N GLY A 769 9.19 6.12 8.02
CA GLY A 769 8.70 7.45 7.63
C GLY A 769 7.56 7.38 6.59
N LEU A 770 7.70 6.52 5.57
CA LEU A 770 6.63 6.26 4.59
C LEU A 770 5.41 5.63 5.26
N VAL A 771 5.60 4.59 6.07
CA VAL A 771 4.51 3.87 6.76
C VAL A 771 3.71 4.80 7.69
N LEU A 772 4.38 5.59 8.53
CA LEU A 772 3.73 6.53 9.43
C LEU A 772 2.94 7.60 8.66
N SER A 773 3.43 8.02 7.50
CA SER A 773 2.69 8.94 6.62
C SER A 773 1.42 8.31 6.06
N LEU A 774 1.43 7.01 5.78
CA LEU A 774 0.25 6.28 5.31
C LEU A 774 -0.75 6.08 6.46
N PHE A 775 -0.30 5.71 7.67
CA PHE A 775 -1.15 5.60 8.85
C PHE A 775 -1.83 6.92 9.23
N ALA A 776 -1.10 8.04 9.13
CA ALA A 776 -1.66 9.36 9.43
C ALA A 776 -2.82 9.76 8.49
N ASN A 777 -2.88 9.20 7.28
CA ASN A 777 -3.89 9.51 6.27
C ASN A 777 -4.89 8.36 6.04
N GLY A 778 -4.73 7.22 6.73
CA GLY A 778 -5.52 6.00 6.54
C GLY A 778 -6.21 5.58 7.84
N PRO A 779 -7.44 6.06 8.11
CA PRO A 779 -8.11 5.83 9.39
C PRO A 779 -8.52 4.35 9.60
N ASN A 780 -8.63 3.57 8.53
CA ASN A 780 -9.12 2.19 8.55
C ASN A 780 -8.00 1.13 8.57
N ILE A 781 -6.72 1.54 8.59
CA ILE A 781 -5.61 0.59 8.53
C ILE A 781 -5.53 -0.19 9.84
N GLU A 782 -5.44 -1.52 9.76
CA GLU A 782 -5.32 -2.44 10.90
C GLU A 782 -4.04 -3.29 10.83
N TYR A 783 -3.56 -3.57 9.61
CA TYR A 783 -2.52 -4.56 9.37
C TYR A 783 -1.34 -4.02 8.54
N LEU A 784 -0.14 -4.52 8.84
CA LEU A 784 1.06 -4.34 8.04
C LEU A 784 1.67 -5.71 7.67
N VAL A 785 1.66 -6.04 6.39
CA VAL A 785 2.27 -7.26 5.85
C VAL A 785 3.58 -6.89 5.16
N ILE A 786 4.68 -7.52 5.56
CA ILE A 786 5.98 -7.39 4.90
C ILE A 786 6.16 -8.60 3.99
N ALA A 787 6.29 -8.37 2.68
CA ALA A 787 6.57 -9.43 1.70
C ALA A 787 8.05 -9.44 1.32
N GLY A 788 8.78 -10.43 1.87
CA GLY A 788 10.21 -10.64 1.71
C GLY A 788 10.98 -10.77 3.04
N ASP A 789 12.15 -11.41 2.98
CA ASP A 789 13.07 -11.57 4.11
C ASP A 789 13.86 -10.26 4.44
N ASP A 790 14.80 -10.33 5.40
CA ASP A 790 15.62 -9.19 5.84
C ASP A 790 16.38 -8.51 4.70
N ARG A 791 16.71 -9.22 3.60
CA ARG A 791 17.40 -8.64 2.43
C ARG A 791 16.48 -7.80 1.54
N VAL A 792 15.17 -7.98 1.66
CA VAL A 792 14.12 -7.29 0.90
C VAL A 792 13.55 -6.13 1.70
N ILE A 793 13.14 -6.36 2.96
CA ILE A 793 12.72 -5.34 3.92
C ILE A 793 13.43 -5.65 5.26
N PRO A 794 14.42 -4.85 5.67
CA PRO A 794 15.24 -5.18 6.84
C PRO A 794 14.43 -5.13 8.13
N PHE A 795 14.76 -6.00 9.09
CA PHE A 795 14.38 -5.78 10.48
C PHE A 795 15.07 -4.51 11.03
N ARG A 796 14.41 -3.82 11.97
CA ARG A 796 15.09 -2.81 12.78
C ARG A 796 16.10 -3.52 13.68
N ARG A 797 17.34 -3.01 13.69
CA ARG A 797 18.45 -3.53 14.50
C ARG A 797 18.64 -2.65 15.73
N ILE A 798 18.29 -3.16 16.91
CA ILE A 798 18.33 -2.43 18.19
C ILE A 798 19.46 -3.00 19.07
N GLY A 799 20.20 -2.16 19.78
CA GLY A 799 21.24 -2.66 20.70
C GLY A 799 20.64 -3.42 21.89
N GLU A 800 21.16 -4.60 22.20
CA GLU A 800 20.55 -5.51 23.20
C GLU A 800 20.82 -5.17 24.68
N GLY A 801 21.43 -4.02 24.99
CA GLY A 801 21.77 -3.62 26.36
C GLY A 801 22.82 -4.54 27.02
N ASN A 802 22.91 -4.51 28.35
CA ASN A 802 23.85 -5.34 29.13
C ASN A 802 23.17 -6.62 29.63
N LEU A 803 23.07 -7.63 28.77
CA LEU A 803 22.55 -8.97 29.11
C LEU A 803 23.69 -9.95 29.44
N THR A 804 23.39 -11.04 30.13
CA THR A 804 24.40 -12.07 30.48
C THR A 804 24.80 -12.94 29.29
N GLN A 805 23.90 -13.08 28.31
CA GLN A 805 24.16 -13.74 27.05
C GLN A 805 23.80 -12.80 25.90
N LEU A 806 24.80 -12.49 25.08
CA LEU A 806 24.72 -11.57 23.96
C LEU A 806 24.58 -12.34 22.64
N GLU A 807 23.91 -11.75 21.65
CA GLU A 807 23.69 -12.29 20.32
C GLU A 807 25.00 -12.62 19.58
N SER A 808 26.09 -11.89 19.85
CA SER A 808 27.40 -12.19 19.24
C SER A 808 27.92 -13.59 19.57
N SER A 809 27.44 -14.19 20.67
CA SER A 809 27.77 -15.59 21.00
C SER A 809 27.11 -16.59 20.06
N TYR A 810 25.95 -16.25 19.49
CA TYR A 810 25.23 -17.09 18.53
C TYR A 810 25.64 -16.82 17.08
N ALA A 811 26.16 -15.63 16.77
CA ALA A 811 26.55 -15.24 15.41
C ALA A 811 27.51 -16.23 14.71
N GLN A 812 28.28 -17.01 15.48
CA GLN A 812 29.18 -18.04 14.94
C GLN A 812 28.43 -19.26 14.38
N GLU A 813 27.21 -19.53 14.83
CA GLU A 813 26.38 -20.66 14.40
C GLU A 813 25.79 -20.45 12.99
N LEU A 814 25.73 -19.21 12.48
CA LEU A 814 25.19 -18.90 11.16
C LEU A 814 26.16 -19.24 10.00
N GLY A 815 27.41 -19.59 10.30
CA GLY A 815 28.40 -20.15 9.37
C GLY A 815 28.82 -19.28 8.17
N SER A 816 28.09 -18.20 7.85
CA SER A 816 28.23 -17.35 6.68
C SER A 816 27.98 -15.87 7.01
N THR A 817 28.57 -14.96 6.24
CA THR A 817 28.32 -13.51 6.40
C THR A 817 27.00 -13.13 5.73
N SER A 818 25.90 -13.18 6.47
CA SER A 818 24.57 -12.68 6.08
C SER A 818 24.22 -11.34 6.76
N THR A 819 23.15 -10.69 6.33
CA THR A 819 22.66 -9.43 6.92
C THR A 819 22.22 -9.59 8.37
N VAL A 820 21.66 -10.76 8.71
CA VAL A 820 21.32 -11.15 10.08
C VAL A 820 22.54 -11.61 10.88
N ALA A 821 23.48 -12.34 10.27
CA ALA A 821 24.75 -12.67 10.95
C ALA A 821 25.54 -11.42 11.35
N ALA A 822 25.55 -10.39 10.50
CA ALA A 822 26.18 -9.10 10.79
C ALA A 822 25.47 -8.32 11.92
N ALA A 823 24.16 -8.48 12.05
CA ALA A 823 23.38 -7.91 13.13
C ALA A 823 23.70 -8.60 14.46
N LEU A 824 23.61 -9.93 14.52
CA LEU A 824 23.90 -10.71 15.72
C LEU A 824 25.36 -10.52 16.18
N ALA A 825 26.33 -10.45 15.25
CA ALA A 825 27.74 -10.19 15.58
C ALA A 825 28.00 -8.84 16.26
N GLN A 826 27.04 -7.91 16.22
CA GLN A 826 27.10 -6.61 16.90
C GLN A 826 25.99 -6.45 17.94
N ASP A 827 25.55 -7.57 18.54
CA ASP A 827 24.67 -7.58 19.71
C ASP A 827 23.33 -6.87 19.44
N LYS A 828 22.73 -7.17 18.28
CA LYS A 828 21.48 -6.55 17.81
C LYS A 828 20.26 -7.45 17.96
N ILE A 829 19.21 -6.89 18.54
CA ILE A 829 17.84 -7.40 18.49
C ILE A 829 17.25 -7.04 17.12
N LEU A 830 16.55 -8.00 16.50
CA LEU A 830 15.85 -7.83 15.23
C LEU A 830 14.34 -7.75 15.50
N THR A 831 13.69 -6.66 15.07
CA THR A 831 12.26 -6.47 15.30
C THR A 831 11.54 -5.79 14.13
N ASP A 832 10.27 -6.18 13.94
CA ASP A 832 9.31 -5.52 13.05
C ASP A 832 8.33 -4.61 13.79
N ASP A 833 8.29 -4.66 15.12
CA ASP A 833 7.44 -3.77 15.93
C ASP A 833 7.80 -2.29 15.64
N TYR A 834 9.04 -2.06 15.18
CA TYR A 834 9.50 -0.78 14.67
C TYR A 834 8.67 -0.20 13.52
N TYR A 835 7.98 -1.01 12.72
CA TYR A 835 7.17 -0.46 11.64
C TYR A 835 5.77 -0.09 12.08
N THR A 836 5.31 -0.58 13.24
CA THR A 836 3.91 -0.50 13.66
C THR A 836 3.66 0.12 15.01
N ASP A 837 4.70 0.46 15.77
CA ASP A 837 4.61 1.37 16.93
C ASP A 837 4.61 2.83 16.44
N LYS A 838 3.55 3.60 16.68
CA LYS A 838 3.43 5.02 16.33
C LYS A 838 4.23 5.92 17.27
N GLU A 839 4.23 5.61 18.56
CA GLU A 839 4.75 6.45 19.64
C GLU A 839 5.78 5.66 20.48
N PRO A 840 7.02 5.55 19.98
CA PRO A 840 7.99 4.67 20.61
C PRO A 840 8.31 5.13 22.02
N SER A 841 8.10 4.23 22.97
CA SER A 841 8.37 4.48 24.38
C SER A 841 9.88 4.54 24.63
N GLN A 842 10.34 5.57 25.35
CA GLN A 842 11.73 5.56 25.83
C GLN A 842 11.83 4.74 27.11
N TRP A 843 12.65 3.69 27.08
CA TRP A 843 12.91 2.88 28.26
C TRP A 843 14.38 2.98 28.68
N LYS A 844 14.63 3.68 29.81
CA LYS A 844 15.98 3.90 30.38
C LYS A 844 17.01 4.46 29.38
N GLY A 845 16.56 5.29 28.44
CA GLY A 845 17.41 5.86 27.37
C GLY A 845 17.67 4.93 26.18
N ASN A 846 17.02 3.75 26.13
CA ASN A 846 17.05 2.83 25.00
C ASN A 846 15.72 2.85 24.23
N GLU A 847 15.77 2.41 22.98
CA GLU A 847 14.60 2.21 22.12
C GLU A 847 13.76 1.03 22.63
N LEU A 848 12.45 1.24 22.80
CA LEU A 848 11.47 0.19 23.07
C LEU A 848 10.31 0.38 22.09
N TYR A 849 9.93 -0.69 21.39
CA TYR A 849 8.82 -0.67 20.46
C TYR A 849 7.72 -1.62 20.89
N ILE A 850 6.51 -1.09 21.06
CA ILE A 850 5.30 -1.84 21.39
C ILE A 850 4.32 -1.58 20.24
N PRO A 851 3.95 -2.59 19.46
CA PRO A 851 3.18 -2.36 18.24
C PRO A 851 1.77 -1.86 18.56
N ASP A 852 1.31 -0.85 17.80
CA ASP A 852 -0.11 -0.43 17.76
C ASP A 852 -0.89 -1.23 16.71
N TYR A 853 -0.22 -1.56 15.60
CA TYR A 853 -0.78 -2.34 14.50
C TYR A 853 -0.14 -3.72 14.40
N ALA A 854 -0.90 -4.69 13.93
CA ALA A 854 -0.40 -6.04 13.73
C ALA A 854 0.54 -6.10 12.52
N SER A 855 1.79 -6.49 12.76
CA SER A 855 2.80 -6.73 11.73
C SER A 855 3.06 -8.22 11.52
N SER A 856 3.47 -8.59 10.31
CA SER A 856 3.84 -9.96 9.95
C SER A 856 4.78 -10.01 8.74
N ARG A 857 5.41 -11.16 8.51
CA ARG A 857 6.24 -11.42 7.33
C ARG A 857 5.76 -12.59 6.48
N LEU A 858 5.80 -12.41 5.17
CA LEU A 858 5.75 -13.47 4.15
C LEU A 858 7.17 -13.72 3.65
N ILE A 859 7.72 -14.89 3.96
CA ILE A 859 9.08 -15.32 3.58
C ILE A 859 9.05 -16.73 2.95
N GLU A 860 10.08 -17.18 2.27
CA GLU A 860 11.29 -16.43 1.90
C GLU A 860 11.40 -16.30 0.38
N THR A 861 11.25 -17.43 -0.31
CA THR A 861 11.30 -17.51 -1.76
C THR A 861 9.96 -17.15 -2.39
N PRO A 862 9.95 -16.75 -3.68
CA PRO A 862 8.72 -16.50 -4.42
C PRO A 862 7.67 -17.61 -4.34
N THR A 863 8.08 -18.88 -4.49
CA THR A 863 7.17 -20.03 -4.38
C THR A 863 6.57 -20.19 -2.98
N GLU A 864 7.31 -19.80 -1.94
CA GLU A 864 6.82 -19.88 -0.57
C GLU A 864 5.81 -18.78 -0.27
N ILE A 865 6.15 -17.54 -0.59
CA ILE A 865 5.29 -16.36 -0.43
C ILE A 865 3.96 -16.59 -1.16
N ILE A 866 4.02 -16.99 -2.44
CA ILE A 866 2.83 -17.26 -3.27
C ILE A 866 1.95 -18.32 -2.62
N GLY A 867 2.53 -19.42 -2.15
CA GLY A 867 1.71 -20.50 -1.60
C GLY A 867 1.07 -20.19 -0.26
N VAL A 868 1.68 -19.34 0.59
CA VAL A 868 1.03 -18.82 1.81
C VAL A 868 -0.18 -17.96 1.43
N ILE A 869 -0.02 -17.07 0.45
CA ILE A 869 -1.10 -16.24 -0.10
C ILE A 869 -2.23 -17.11 -0.66
N ASP A 870 -1.91 -18.09 -1.52
CA ASP A 870 -2.90 -19.00 -2.12
C ASP A 870 -3.67 -19.78 -1.05
N THR A 871 -2.99 -20.21 0.01
CA THR A 871 -3.63 -20.96 1.11
C THR A 871 -4.65 -20.11 1.86
N PHE A 872 -4.37 -18.82 2.04
CA PHE A 872 -5.28 -17.85 2.64
C PHE A 872 -6.43 -17.47 1.71
N LEU A 873 -6.17 -17.22 0.43
CA LEU A 873 -7.21 -16.92 -0.55
C LEU A 873 -8.20 -18.09 -0.71
N ALA A 874 -7.73 -19.32 -0.54
CA ALA A 874 -8.58 -20.50 -0.49
C ALA A 874 -9.38 -20.65 0.82
N GLY A 875 -9.13 -19.82 1.84
CA GLY A 875 -9.80 -19.86 3.14
C GLY A 875 -8.99 -19.18 4.24
N GLN A 876 -9.68 -18.29 4.97
CA GLN A 876 -9.07 -17.29 5.85
C GLN A 876 -9.20 -17.65 7.34
N GLU A 877 -9.74 -18.83 7.64
CA GLU A 877 -10.08 -19.25 9.00
C GLU A 877 -9.66 -20.69 9.30
N THR A 878 -9.23 -20.93 10.53
CA THR A 878 -8.99 -22.28 11.07
C THR A 878 -9.88 -22.50 12.30
N ASN A 879 -10.68 -23.57 12.26
CA ASN A 879 -11.41 -24.05 13.44
C ASN A 879 -10.49 -24.95 14.26
N LEU A 880 -10.17 -24.53 15.48
CA LEU A 880 -9.25 -25.24 16.37
C LEU A 880 -9.93 -26.47 16.96
N GLN A 881 -9.66 -27.64 16.39
CA GLN A 881 -10.22 -28.91 16.88
C GLN A 881 -9.21 -29.71 17.68
N LYS A 882 -7.93 -29.65 17.30
CA LYS A 882 -6.87 -30.44 17.91
C LYS A 882 -5.65 -29.58 18.25
N ALA A 883 -5.18 -29.67 19.50
CA ALA A 883 -4.01 -28.96 19.99
C ALA A 883 -2.88 -29.92 20.38
N LEU A 884 -1.63 -29.51 20.12
CA LEU A 884 -0.42 -30.15 20.62
C LEU A 884 0.34 -29.17 21.50
N VAL A 885 0.61 -29.55 22.75
CA VAL A 885 1.41 -28.72 23.67
C VAL A 885 2.59 -29.52 24.19
N ILE A 886 3.81 -29.04 23.94
CA ILE A 886 5.03 -29.67 24.45
C ILE A 886 5.79 -28.73 25.38
N GLY A 887 6.49 -29.33 26.36
CA GLY A 887 7.17 -28.64 27.45
C GLY A 887 8.21 -29.53 28.13
N TRP A 888 9.38 -29.00 28.44
CA TRP A 888 10.38 -29.66 29.28
C TRP A 888 11.37 -28.62 29.83
N ASP A 889 12.20 -29.03 30.80
CA ASP A 889 13.10 -28.14 31.52
C ASP A 889 12.33 -26.96 32.17
N PHE A 890 12.94 -25.78 32.27
CA PHE A 890 12.31 -24.62 32.90
C PHE A 890 11.09 -24.08 32.15
N VAL A 891 10.87 -24.39 30.87
CA VAL A 891 9.72 -23.90 30.09
C VAL A 891 8.48 -24.82 30.15
N GLU A 892 8.55 -25.89 30.96
CA GLU A 892 7.46 -26.85 31.13
C GLU A 892 6.23 -26.25 31.83
N ASP A 893 6.43 -25.28 32.71
CA ASP A 893 5.37 -24.61 33.47
C ASP A 893 4.42 -23.82 32.53
N SER A 894 4.96 -23.06 31.57
CA SER A 894 4.19 -22.37 30.54
C SER A 894 3.40 -23.36 29.68
N ALA A 895 4.02 -24.48 29.29
CA ALA A 895 3.36 -25.54 28.55
C ALA A 895 2.20 -26.17 29.32
N ASN A 896 2.35 -26.36 30.63
CA ASN A 896 1.27 -26.83 31.49
C ASN A 896 0.06 -25.89 31.43
N ILE A 897 0.28 -24.58 31.58
CA ILE A 897 -0.80 -23.55 31.52
C ILE A 897 -1.50 -23.57 30.15
N ILE A 898 -0.74 -23.55 29.05
CA ILE A 898 -1.32 -23.54 27.70
C ILE A 898 -2.11 -24.83 27.40
N SER A 899 -1.66 -25.97 27.93
CA SER A 899 -2.40 -27.23 27.80
C SER A 899 -3.76 -27.19 28.51
N LEU A 900 -3.85 -26.48 29.64
CA LEU A 900 -5.10 -26.28 30.36
C LEU A 900 -6.02 -25.29 29.64
N LEU A 901 -5.48 -24.18 29.11
CA LEU A 901 -6.24 -23.19 28.34
C LEU A 901 -6.96 -23.84 27.15
N THR A 902 -6.21 -24.59 26.33
CA THR A 902 -6.77 -25.29 25.16
C THR A 902 -7.80 -26.35 25.56
N SER A 903 -7.54 -27.12 26.62
CA SER A 903 -8.49 -28.14 27.10
C SER A 903 -9.79 -27.53 27.63
N ASN A 904 -9.70 -26.41 28.35
CA ASN A 904 -10.86 -25.68 28.90
C ASN A 904 -11.69 -25.04 27.79
N ASP A 905 -11.05 -24.67 26.69
CA ASP A 905 -11.69 -24.14 25.49
C ASP A 905 -12.30 -25.24 24.59
N THR A 906 -12.40 -26.46 25.14
CA THR A 906 -12.96 -27.67 24.51
C THR A 906 -12.18 -28.21 23.30
N ILE A 907 -10.94 -27.77 23.12
CA ILE A 907 -10.03 -28.26 22.08
C ILE A 907 -9.44 -29.60 22.55
N ALA A 908 -9.36 -30.58 21.66
CA ALA A 908 -8.73 -31.86 21.99
C ALA A 908 -7.21 -31.72 22.09
N THR A 909 -6.68 -31.64 23.32
CA THR A 909 -5.26 -31.35 23.58
C THR A 909 -4.46 -32.62 23.89
N ASP A 910 -3.49 -32.93 23.03
CA ASP A 910 -2.42 -33.89 23.30
C ASP A 910 -1.18 -33.15 23.85
N LYS A 911 -0.47 -33.75 24.82
CA LYS A 911 0.67 -33.09 25.48
C LYS A 911 1.87 -34.00 25.76
N LEU A 912 3.07 -33.44 25.62
CA LEU A 912 4.35 -34.05 26.01
C LEU A 912 5.06 -33.12 26.98
N LEU A 913 4.93 -33.41 28.27
CA LEU A 913 5.49 -32.60 29.35
C LEU A 913 6.52 -33.41 30.15
N GLY A 914 7.55 -32.75 30.66
CA GLY A 914 8.59 -33.37 31.48
C GLY A 914 9.86 -33.78 30.72
N ASN A 915 10.93 -34.04 31.45
CA ASN A 915 12.27 -34.30 30.90
C ASN A 915 12.50 -35.72 30.36
N LEU A 916 11.43 -36.52 30.16
CA LEU A 916 11.55 -37.97 29.87
C LEU A 916 10.95 -38.40 28.53
N TRP A 917 10.27 -37.53 27.79
CA TRP A 917 9.78 -37.88 26.46
C TRP A 917 10.91 -37.86 25.43
N THR A 918 10.71 -38.55 24.30
CA THR A 918 11.73 -38.68 23.25
C THR A 918 11.21 -38.17 21.91
N ASP A 919 12.11 -38.01 20.94
CA ASP A 919 11.72 -37.72 19.56
C ASP A 919 10.75 -38.76 18.97
N GLN A 920 10.80 -40.01 19.44
CA GLN A 920 9.87 -41.06 19.01
C GLN A 920 8.42 -40.80 19.45
N HIS A 921 8.21 -40.00 20.50
CA HIS A 921 6.88 -39.54 20.88
C HIS A 921 6.44 -38.33 20.04
N LEU A 922 7.34 -37.37 19.79
CA LEU A 922 7.01 -36.12 19.11
C LEU A 922 6.84 -36.27 17.60
N ARG A 923 7.74 -37.01 16.92
CA ARG A 923 7.73 -37.14 15.44
C ARG A 923 6.37 -37.60 14.88
N PRO A 924 5.70 -38.64 15.42
CA PRO A 924 4.39 -39.04 14.92
C PRO A 924 3.31 -37.95 15.06
N TRP A 925 3.40 -37.11 16.10
CA TRP A 925 2.41 -36.05 16.35
C TRP A 925 2.70 -34.79 15.54
N HIS A 926 3.96 -34.36 15.51
CA HIS A 926 4.35 -33.11 14.88
C HIS A 926 4.53 -33.24 13.36
N LEU A 927 5.04 -34.38 12.86
CA LEU A 927 5.42 -34.54 11.45
C LEU A 927 4.45 -35.42 10.64
N ALA A 928 3.63 -36.24 11.29
CA ALA A 928 2.86 -37.29 10.61
C ALA A 928 1.39 -37.43 11.06
N ALA A 929 0.87 -36.53 11.90
CA ALA A 929 -0.49 -36.63 12.39
C ALA A 929 -1.54 -36.45 11.28
N ASN A 930 -2.60 -37.26 11.34
CA ASN A 930 -3.79 -37.12 10.51
C ASN A 930 -5.04 -37.58 11.31
N PRO A 931 -5.98 -36.69 11.67
CA PRO A 931 -5.97 -35.25 11.37
C PRO A 931 -4.78 -34.54 12.04
N ARG A 932 -4.38 -33.40 11.45
CA ARG A 932 -3.30 -32.55 11.95
C ARG A 932 -3.64 -31.95 13.32
N TYR A 933 -2.66 -31.33 13.96
CA TYR A 933 -2.91 -30.39 15.05
C TYR A 933 -3.04 -28.98 14.50
N ASP A 934 -4.18 -28.34 14.76
CA ASP A 934 -4.50 -26.98 14.31
C ASP A 934 -3.78 -25.91 15.13
N PHE A 935 -3.52 -26.21 16.41
CA PHE A 935 -2.84 -25.35 17.37
C PHE A 935 -1.63 -26.08 17.95
N GLN A 936 -0.43 -25.51 17.86
CA GLN A 936 0.78 -26.13 18.41
C GLN A 936 1.60 -25.14 19.22
N SER A 937 1.79 -25.44 20.49
CA SER A 937 2.64 -24.67 21.40
C SER A 937 3.93 -25.45 21.69
N ILE A 938 5.04 -24.92 21.21
CA ILE A 938 6.38 -25.53 21.28
C ILE A 938 7.19 -24.82 22.37
N ASN A 939 7.02 -25.25 23.61
CA ASN A 939 7.81 -24.77 24.74
C ASN A 939 9.03 -25.70 24.89
N SER A 940 10.07 -25.38 24.13
CA SER A 940 11.30 -26.16 24.08
C SER A 940 12.48 -25.25 23.82
N HIS A 941 13.69 -25.74 24.11
CA HIS A 941 14.91 -25.18 23.56
C HIS A 941 14.93 -25.30 22.03
N SER A 942 15.59 -24.35 21.37
CA SER A 942 15.72 -24.34 19.91
C SER A 942 17.06 -23.76 19.47
N THR A 943 17.44 -24.12 18.25
CA THR A 943 18.29 -23.29 17.38
C THR A 943 17.41 -22.67 16.30
N HIS A 944 17.97 -21.80 15.44
CA HIS A 944 17.23 -21.33 14.26
C HIS A 944 16.87 -22.44 13.26
N THR A 945 17.48 -23.62 13.35
CA THR A 945 17.27 -24.75 12.44
C THR A 945 16.63 -25.98 13.07
N ALA A 946 16.40 -26.01 14.39
CA ALA A 946 15.85 -27.19 15.05
C ALA A 946 15.11 -26.86 16.35
N THR A 947 14.04 -27.61 16.60
CA THR A 947 13.41 -27.72 17.92
C THR A 947 14.06 -28.87 18.68
N LEU A 948 14.65 -28.58 19.84
CA LEU A 948 15.35 -29.59 20.63
C LEU A 948 14.36 -30.54 21.32
N VAL A 949 14.84 -31.73 21.67
CA VAL A 949 14.08 -32.71 22.44
C VAL A 949 14.87 -33.15 23.69
N PRO A 950 14.22 -33.49 24.82
CA PRO A 950 14.93 -33.84 26.04
C PRO A 950 15.79 -35.10 25.88
N ILE A 951 15.34 -36.07 25.07
CA ILE A 951 16.05 -37.32 24.82
C ILE A 951 15.89 -37.72 23.35
N GLY A 952 17.00 -37.92 22.65
CA GLY A 952 16.99 -38.48 21.29
C GLY A 952 17.56 -37.52 20.25
N GLN A 953 16.87 -37.39 19.11
CA GLN A 953 17.28 -36.52 18.00
C GLN A 953 16.31 -35.37 17.82
N ASP A 954 16.83 -34.15 17.78
CA ASP A 954 16.07 -32.92 17.58
C ASP A 954 15.22 -32.95 16.30
N ILE A 955 14.14 -32.17 16.30
CA ILE A 955 13.28 -32.01 15.13
C ILE A 955 13.84 -30.85 14.30
N THR A 956 14.45 -31.19 13.16
CA THR A 956 15.08 -30.19 12.30
C THR A 956 14.07 -29.47 11.40
N ALA A 957 14.41 -28.29 10.90
CA ALA A 957 13.65 -27.58 9.87
C ALA A 957 13.48 -28.45 8.61
N ALA A 958 14.50 -29.26 8.27
CA ALA A 958 14.39 -30.25 7.18
C ALA A 958 13.37 -31.36 7.47
N ASP A 959 13.27 -31.84 8.72
CA ASP A 959 12.23 -32.79 9.12
C ASP A 959 10.83 -32.18 8.97
N ILE A 960 10.65 -30.91 9.34
CA ILE A 960 9.39 -30.17 9.20
C ILE A 960 9.04 -29.97 7.72
N ALA A 961 10.00 -29.53 6.89
CA ALA A 961 9.81 -29.40 5.45
C ALA A 961 9.46 -30.74 4.78
N ALA A 962 9.96 -31.86 5.32
CA ALA A 962 9.63 -33.21 4.88
C ALA A 962 8.37 -33.81 5.54
N ALA A 963 7.71 -33.10 6.46
CA ALA A 963 6.54 -33.60 7.18
C ALA A 963 5.43 -34.04 6.22
N VAL A 964 4.80 -35.17 6.52
CA VAL A 964 3.65 -35.71 5.76
C VAL A 964 2.32 -35.20 6.32
N SER A 965 2.32 -34.66 7.54
CA SER A 965 1.18 -33.92 8.08
C SER A 965 0.90 -32.70 7.20
N ASP A 966 -0.37 -32.47 6.87
CA ASP A 966 -0.81 -31.20 6.31
C ASP A 966 -0.83 -30.17 7.43
N LEU A 967 0.10 -29.20 7.43
CA LEU A 967 0.11 -28.12 8.41
C LEU A 967 -0.48 -26.82 7.85
N SER A 968 -1.13 -26.88 6.67
CA SER A 968 -1.72 -25.70 6.06
C SER A 968 -2.71 -25.05 7.01
N ARG A 969 -2.52 -23.75 7.27
CA ARG A 969 -3.35 -22.91 8.16
C ARG A 969 -3.24 -23.24 9.65
N ALA A 970 -2.39 -24.17 10.05
CA ALA A 970 -2.13 -24.43 11.46
C ALA A 970 -1.45 -23.20 12.11
N ILE A 971 -1.73 -22.97 13.39
CA ILE A 971 -1.11 -21.93 14.20
C ILE A 971 -0.05 -22.58 15.10
N ILE A 972 1.20 -22.19 14.89
CA ILE A 972 2.35 -22.78 15.58
C ILE A 972 3.15 -21.65 16.20
N PHE A 973 3.54 -21.79 17.46
CA PHE A 973 4.41 -20.80 18.10
C PHE A 973 5.38 -21.45 19.07
N ALA A 974 6.58 -20.87 19.17
CA ALA A 974 7.70 -21.45 19.89
C ALA A 974 8.38 -20.44 20.82
N VAL A 975 8.77 -20.90 22.01
CA VAL A 975 9.53 -20.10 23.00
C VAL A 975 11.04 -20.15 22.73
N GLY A 976 11.55 -21.23 22.13
CA GLY A 976 12.98 -21.52 22.08
C GLY A 976 13.86 -20.45 21.43
N CYS A 977 15.15 -20.47 21.79
CA CYS A 977 16.17 -19.55 21.27
C CYS A 977 16.26 -19.58 19.74
N HIS A 978 16.25 -18.38 19.14
CA HIS A 978 16.36 -18.15 17.70
C HIS A 978 15.32 -18.90 16.85
N SER A 979 14.26 -19.41 17.48
CA SER A 979 13.22 -20.19 16.81
C SER A 979 12.47 -19.40 15.74
N GLY A 980 12.51 -18.08 15.81
CA GLY A 980 11.98 -17.12 14.84
C GLY A 980 13.05 -16.40 14.03
N LEU A 981 14.34 -16.79 14.11
CA LEU A 981 15.39 -16.18 13.30
C LEU A 981 15.28 -16.70 11.85
N ASN A 982 15.01 -15.80 10.91
CA ASN A 982 15.01 -16.11 9.49
C ASN A 982 16.41 -15.81 8.90
N ASP A 983 17.23 -16.86 8.71
CA ASP A 983 18.55 -16.75 8.08
C ASP A 983 18.50 -17.21 6.63
N PRO A 984 18.59 -16.29 5.65
CA PRO A 984 18.32 -16.61 4.25
C PRO A 984 19.30 -17.57 3.57
N ASN A 985 20.36 -18.00 4.27
CA ASN A 985 21.38 -18.89 3.75
C ASN A 985 21.17 -20.36 4.16
N THR A 986 20.22 -20.65 5.05
CA THR A 986 19.96 -21.99 5.58
C THR A 986 18.47 -22.20 5.77
N LEU A 987 18.00 -23.44 5.60
CA LEU A 987 16.60 -23.76 5.90
C LEU A 987 16.37 -23.65 7.41
N ASP A 988 15.69 -22.58 7.82
CA ASP A 988 15.34 -22.27 9.21
C ASP A 988 13.91 -22.70 9.57
N LEU A 989 13.58 -22.64 10.86
CA LEU A 989 12.26 -23.01 11.38
C LEU A 989 11.13 -22.14 10.79
N PRO A 990 11.21 -20.80 10.74
CA PRO A 990 10.22 -19.97 10.06
C PRO A 990 9.95 -20.41 8.61
N GLN A 991 10.99 -20.57 7.80
CA GLN A 991 10.88 -20.97 6.41
C GLN A 991 10.25 -22.36 6.28
N ALA A 992 10.68 -23.34 7.10
CA ALA A 992 10.15 -24.70 7.04
C ALA A 992 8.64 -24.77 7.36
N PHE A 993 8.16 -23.99 8.33
CA PHE A 993 6.73 -23.92 8.63
C PHE A 993 5.94 -23.20 7.51
N LEU A 994 6.49 -22.14 6.91
CA LEU A 994 5.84 -21.44 5.80
C LEU A 994 5.82 -22.26 4.50
N GLN A 995 6.82 -23.13 4.27
CA GLN A 995 6.76 -24.15 3.20
C GLN A 995 5.56 -25.09 3.37
N LYS A 996 5.18 -25.37 4.62
CA LYS A 996 3.97 -26.14 4.97
C LYS A 996 2.71 -25.30 5.09
N ARG A 997 2.79 -24.01 4.73
CA ARG A 997 1.66 -23.06 4.73
C ARG A 997 1.03 -22.88 6.13
N ALA A 998 1.82 -23.10 7.17
CA ALA A 998 1.43 -22.80 8.55
C ALA A 998 1.68 -21.32 8.87
N ASN A 999 0.96 -20.81 9.87
CA ASN A 999 1.28 -19.53 10.50
C ASN A 999 2.20 -19.80 11.69
N TYR A 1000 3.26 -19.01 11.84
CA TYR A 1000 4.33 -19.28 12.80
C TYR A 1000 4.75 -18.04 13.59
N VAL A 1001 4.95 -18.18 14.91
CA VAL A 1001 5.47 -17.11 15.78
C VAL A 1001 6.70 -17.62 16.55
N GLY A 1002 7.80 -16.86 16.56
CA GLY A 1002 9.02 -17.27 17.25
C GLY A 1002 9.95 -16.11 17.61
N ASN A 1003 10.97 -16.39 18.42
CA ASN A 1003 11.97 -15.41 18.85
C ASN A 1003 13.10 -15.26 17.83
N THR A 1004 13.41 -14.05 17.35
CA THR A 1004 14.54 -13.78 16.45
C THR A 1004 15.90 -13.88 17.15
N GLY A 1005 15.95 -13.76 18.49
CA GLY A 1005 17.14 -13.89 19.32
C GLY A 1005 17.03 -14.96 20.40
N PHE A 1006 17.88 -14.89 21.43
CA PHE A 1006 17.77 -15.76 22.61
C PHE A 1006 16.39 -15.64 23.28
N GLY A 1007 15.63 -16.74 23.29
CA GLY A 1007 14.35 -16.84 24.00
C GLY A 1007 14.60 -17.01 25.49
N TRP A 1008 13.91 -16.23 26.32
CA TRP A 1008 14.16 -16.18 27.75
C TRP A 1008 13.01 -16.79 28.56
N GLY A 1009 13.40 -17.51 29.60
CA GLY A 1009 12.52 -18.04 30.63
C GLY A 1009 13.15 -17.90 32.02
N GLY A 1010 12.49 -18.42 33.05
CA GLY A 1010 12.96 -18.27 34.44
C GLY A 1010 12.38 -19.29 35.41
N GLY A 1011 12.49 -19.04 36.71
CA GLY A 1011 11.90 -19.91 37.75
C GLY A 1011 10.37 -19.84 37.82
N GLY A 1012 9.70 -19.48 36.73
CA GLY A 1012 8.26 -19.28 36.58
C GLY A 1012 7.97 -18.76 35.16
N VAL A 1013 6.70 -18.61 34.81
CA VAL A 1013 6.29 -18.17 33.46
C VAL A 1013 6.55 -16.68 33.25
N VAL A 1014 7.73 -16.35 32.73
CA VAL A 1014 8.23 -14.98 32.56
C VAL A 1014 8.88 -14.78 31.18
N TYR A 1015 9.19 -13.53 30.80
CA TYR A 1015 9.88 -13.20 29.55
C TYR A 1015 9.20 -13.80 28.30
N SER A 1016 9.92 -14.51 27.42
CA SER A 1016 9.36 -15.08 26.19
C SER A 1016 8.24 -16.08 26.48
N GLU A 1017 8.31 -16.81 27.60
CA GLU A 1017 7.26 -17.75 28.02
C GLU A 1017 5.94 -17.03 28.27
N ALA A 1018 6.00 -15.91 29.00
CA ALA A 1018 4.83 -15.11 29.32
C ALA A 1018 4.21 -14.45 28.09
N VAL A 1019 5.01 -13.99 27.13
CA VAL A 1019 4.50 -13.46 25.85
C VAL A 1019 3.76 -14.55 25.07
N MET A 1020 4.35 -15.75 24.93
CA MET A 1020 3.72 -16.86 24.20
C MET A 1020 2.49 -17.42 24.92
N ARG A 1021 2.49 -17.47 26.25
CA ARG A 1021 1.30 -17.82 27.04
C ARG A 1021 0.20 -16.78 26.92
N ASN A 1022 0.53 -15.49 26.88
CA ASN A 1022 -0.45 -14.44 26.60
C ASN A 1022 -1.02 -14.62 25.18
N TYR A 1023 -0.17 -14.89 24.20
CA TYR A 1023 -0.60 -15.11 22.83
C TYR A 1023 -1.57 -16.29 22.70
N ALA A 1024 -1.26 -17.42 23.35
CA ALA A 1024 -2.17 -18.56 23.44
C ALA A 1024 -3.54 -18.17 24.03
N ARG A 1025 -3.56 -17.31 25.06
CA ARG A 1025 -4.81 -16.84 25.67
C ARG A 1025 -5.59 -15.92 24.74
N GLU A 1026 -4.94 -14.95 24.10
CA GLU A 1026 -5.61 -14.00 23.20
C GLU A 1026 -6.13 -14.68 21.92
N LEU A 1027 -5.49 -15.76 21.45
CA LEU A 1027 -6.01 -16.59 20.35
C LEU A 1027 -7.30 -17.33 20.71
N LEU A 1028 -7.47 -17.68 21.99
CA LEU A 1028 -8.63 -18.40 22.51
C LEU A 1028 -9.63 -17.45 23.18
N ARG A 1029 -9.42 -16.13 23.11
CA ARG A 1029 -10.34 -15.15 23.69
C ARG A 1029 -11.61 -15.10 22.87
N ASP A 1030 -12.75 -15.09 23.56
CA ASP A 1030 -14.08 -15.26 22.94
C ASP A 1030 -14.14 -16.52 22.06
N THR A 1031 -14.82 -16.45 20.92
CA THR A 1031 -14.96 -17.59 19.98
C THR A 1031 -14.16 -17.41 18.69
N ARG A 1032 -13.56 -16.23 18.50
CA ARG A 1032 -12.89 -15.85 17.24
C ARG A 1032 -11.86 -14.77 17.48
N ALA A 1033 -10.64 -14.98 16.99
CA ALA A 1033 -9.54 -14.02 17.09
C ALA A 1033 -8.70 -14.01 15.81
N ALA A 1034 -8.19 -12.84 15.41
CA ALA A 1034 -7.20 -12.72 14.35
C ALA A 1034 -5.79 -12.88 14.93
N ILE A 1035 -4.91 -13.62 14.24
CA ILE A 1035 -3.62 -14.05 14.80
C ILE A 1035 -2.62 -12.91 15.02
N GLY A 1036 -2.71 -11.82 14.24
CA GLY A 1036 -1.88 -10.63 14.40
C GLY A 1036 -2.32 -9.76 15.59
N PRO A 1037 -3.59 -9.32 15.64
CA PRO A 1037 -4.13 -8.57 16.78
C PRO A 1037 -3.98 -9.30 18.12
N ALA A 1038 -4.12 -10.63 18.14
CA ALA A 1038 -3.85 -11.44 19.33
C ALA A 1038 -2.39 -11.31 19.81
N LEU A 1039 -1.42 -11.23 18.88
CA LEU A 1039 0.00 -11.05 19.24
C LEU A 1039 0.27 -9.63 19.75
N VAL A 1040 -0.34 -8.62 19.14
CA VAL A 1040 -0.28 -7.23 19.61
C VAL A 1040 -0.81 -7.13 21.03
N ALA A 1041 -2.02 -7.64 21.28
CA ALA A 1041 -2.63 -7.66 22.61
C ALA A 1041 -1.75 -8.41 23.63
N ALA A 1042 -1.15 -9.54 23.23
CA ALA A 1042 -0.26 -10.30 24.10
C ALA A 1042 1.00 -9.51 24.52
N LYS A 1043 1.60 -8.77 23.59
CA LYS A 1043 2.76 -7.89 23.85
C LYS A 1043 2.38 -6.69 24.71
N GLN A 1044 1.27 -6.02 24.40
CA GLN A 1044 0.77 -4.91 25.19
C GLN A 1044 0.46 -5.34 26.63
N LYS A 1045 -0.22 -6.48 26.80
CA LYS A 1045 -0.52 -7.07 28.11
C LYS A 1045 0.74 -7.46 28.89
N TYR A 1046 1.76 -7.97 28.21
CA TYR A 1046 3.05 -8.26 28.85
C TYR A 1046 3.67 -6.98 29.45
N TYR A 1047 3.69 -5.89 28.66
CA TYR A 1047 4.22 -4.61 29.12
C TYR A 1047 3.41 -4.01 30.27
N THR A 1048 2.08 -4.02 30.19
CA THR A 1048 1.21 -3.39 31.19
C THR A 1048 1.09 -4.17 32.51
N SER A 1049 1.38 -5.47 32.51
CA SER A 1049 1.36 -6.30 33.72
C SER A 1049 2.73 -6.48 34.40
N ALA A 1050 3.79 -5.91 33.83
CA ALA A 1050 5.15 -6.05 34.37
C ALA A 1050 5.35 -5.18 35.63
N PHE A 1051 5.67 -5.82 36.75
CA PHE A 1051 6.01 -5.12 38.00
C PHE A 1051 7.38 -4.40 37.93
N VAL A 1052 8.37 -5.01 37.26
CA VAL A 1052 9.69 -4.43 36.97
C VAL A 1052 10.02 -4.71 35.51
N PHE A 1053 10.32 -3.67 34.73
CA PHE A 1053 10.67 -3.80 33.32
C PHE A 1053 12.18 -3.59 33.08
N GLY A 1054 12.85 -4.67 32.68
CA GLY A 1054 14.29 -4.83 32.46
C GLY A 1054 14.69 -5.02 31.00
N ALA A 1055 16.00 -5.22 30.76
CA ALA A 1055 16.54 -5.43 29.41
C ALA A 1055 16.08 -6.78 28.81
N TYR A 1056 15.90 -7.79 29.67
CA TYR A 1056 15.33 -9.09 29.28
C TYR A 1056 13.88 -8.94 28.83
N ASP A 1057 13.09 -8.10 29.50
CA ASP A 1057 11.70 -7.81 29.14
C ASP A 1057 11.61 -7.12 27.79
N ALA A 1058 12.40 -6.05 27.60
CA ALA A 1058 12.47 -5.30 26.35
C ALA A 1058 12.87 -6.22 25.17
N LYS A 1059 13.90 -7.06 25.36
CA LYS A 1059 14.33 -8.03 24.35
C LYS A 1059 13.24 -9.06 24.05
N SER A 1060 12.66 -9.67 25.08
CA SER A 1060 11.67 -10.73 24.94
C SER A 1060 10.39 -10.26 24.25
N LEU A 1061 10.02 -8.99 24.41
CA LEU A 1061 8.88 -8.40 23.73
C LEU A 1061 9.20 -8.11 22.25
N MET A 1062 10.30 -7.41 21.97
CA MET A 1062 10.61 -6.92 20.62
C MET A 1062 11.03 -8.01 19.63
N GLN A 1063 11.62 -9.11 20.11
CA GLN A 1063 12.16 -10.16 19.24
C GLN A 1063 11.12 -11.19 18.77
N VAL A 1064 9.88 -11.13 19.26
CA VAL A 1064 8.82 -12.08 18.87
C VAL A 1064 8.20 -11.63 17.55
N THR A 1065 8.38 -12.43 16.50
CA THR A 1065 7.95 -12.10 15.13
C THR A 1065 6.92 -13.10 14.62
N LEU A 1066 5.88 -12.59 13.95
CA LEU A 1066 4.86 -13.37 13.25
C LEU A 1066 5.23 -13.56 11.78
N TYR A 1067 5.20 -14.81 11.32
CA TYR A 1067 5.34 -15.24 9.94
C TYR A 1067 4.01 -15.84 9.45
N GLY A 1068 3.47 -15.33 8.36
CA GLY A 1068 2.11 -15.63 7.89
C GLY A 1068 1.31 -14.34 7.64
N LEU A 1069 -0.02 -14.45 7.63
CA LEU A 1069 -0.92 -13.31 7.41
C LEU A 1069 -1.62 -12.90 8.71
N PRO A 1070 -1.55 -11.63 9.14
CA PRO A 1070 -1.96 -11.21 10.48
C PRO A 1070 -3.49 -11.16 10.64
N MET A 1071 -4.21 -11.07 9.53
CA MET A 1071 -5.67 -11.13 9.45
C MET A 1071 -6.21 -12.57 9.33
N TYR A 1072 -5.36 -13.60 9.40
CA TYR A 1072 -5.84 -14.99 9.50
C TYR A 1072 -6.61 -15.15 10.80
N GLU A 1073 -7.78 -15.79 10.77
CA GLU A 1073 -8.63 -15.93 11.95
C GLU A 1073 -8.61 -17.36 12.48
N VAL A 1074 -8.63 -17.49 13.79
CA VAL A 1074 -8.92 -18.73 14.49
C VAL A 1074 -10.33 -18.68 15.05
N THR A 1075 -11.00 -19.83 15.06
CA THR A 1075 -12.26 -20.03 15.78
C THR A 1075 -12.09 -21.19 16.74
N SER A 1076 -12.63 -21.08 17.93
CA SER A 1076 -12.53 -22.11 18.97
C SER A 1076 -13.87 -22.31 19.69
N GLY A 1077 -13.93 -23.32 20.55
CA GLY A 1077 -15.19 -23.81 21.11
C GLY A 1077 -15.63 -23.14 22.41
N GLY A 1078 -14.78 -22.35 23.07
CA GLY A 1078 -15.08 -21.87 24.40
C GLY A 1078 -15.43 -20.40 24.52
N THR A 1079 -15.77 -20.07 25.75
CA THR A 1079 -16.27 -18.80 26.24
C THR A 1079 -15.25 -18.26 27.23
N LEU A 1080 -13.98 -18.17 26.79
CA LEU A 1080 -12.93 -17.49 27.54
C LEU A 1080 -13.29 -16.00 27.57
N ALA A 1081 -14.11 -15.65 28.57
CA ALA A 1081 -14.33 -14.27 28.98
C ALA A 1081 -12.98 -13.67 29.44
N ASP A 1082 -12.95 -12.38 29.80
CA ASP A 1082 -11.82 -11.74 30.51
C ASP A 1082 -11.67 -12.30 31.93
N GLY A 1083 -11.66 -13.63 32.07
CA GLY A 1083 -11.64 -14.36 33.32
C GLY A 1083 -10.55 -13.78 34.20
N ASP A 1084 -10.99 -13.34 35.36
CA ASP A 1084 -10.18 -12.89 36.47
C ASP A 1084 -8.85 -13.64 36.48
N PRO A 1085 -7.70 -12.99 36.19
CA PRO A 1085 -6.40 -13.65 36.21
C PRO A 1085 -6.02 -14.14 37.61
N PHE A 1086 -6.80 -13.76 38.62
CA PHE A 1086 -6.62 -14.04 40.03
C PHE A 1086 -7.90 -14.59 40.67
N PRO A 1087 -8.43 -15.75 40.26
CA PRO A 1087 -9.64 -16.33 40.87
C PRO A 1087 -9.50 -16.63 42.37
N SER A 1088 -8.27 -16.66 42.92
CA SER A 1088 -8.01 -16.77 44.35
C SER A 1088 -7.95 -15.41 45.08
N ALA A 1089 -7.93 -14.31 44.34
CA ALA A 1089 -8.17 -12.98 44.86
C ALA A 1089 -9.68 -12.72 44.82
N GLU A 1090 -10.27 -12.52 46.00
CA GLU A 1090 -11.59 -11.94 46.08
C GLU A 1090 -11.45 -10.43 45.88
N GLU A 1091 -11.81 -9.99 44.69
CA GLU A 1091 -11.87 -8.59 44.34
C GLU A 1091 -13.27 -8.06 44.63
N SER A 1092 -13.37 -7.14 45.59
CA SER A 1092 -14.58 -6.34 45.78
C SER A 1092 -14.34 -4.97 45.17
N PHE A 1093 -14.97 -4.74 44.04
CA PHE A 1093 -15.05 -3.43 43.44
C PHE A 1093 -16.37 -2.79 43.86
N ALA A 1094 -16.29 -1.79 44.74
CA ALA A 1094 -17.39 -0.86 44.95
C ALA A 1094 -17.04 0.41 44.17
N PRO A 1095 -17.52 0.56 42.93
CA PRO A 1095 -17.33 1.81 42.21
C PRO A 1095 -18.00 2.95 42.99
N PRO A 1096 -17.50 4.18 42.86
CA PRO A 1096 -18.17 5.35 43.43
C PRO A 1096 -19.63 5.41 42.95
N THR A 1097 -20.61 5.62 43.86
CA THR A 1097 -22.04 5.69 43.48
C THR A 1097 -22.41 6.93 42.66
N SER A 1098 -21.50 7.92 42.62
CA SER A 1098 -21.43 9.07 41.71
C SER A 1098 -20.00 9.61 41.78
N PHE A 1099 -19.56 10.42 40.84
CA PHE A 1099 -18.28 11.14 40.96
C PHE A 1099 -18.54 12.56 41.53
N GLY A 1100 -17.82 12.97 42.58
CA GLY A 1100 -18.04 14.19 43.39
C GLY A 1100 -17.13 14.26 44.65
N ASP A 1101 -17.21 15.35 45.44
CA ASP A 1101 -16.15 15.91 46.35
C ASP A 1101 -15.32 14.98 47.26
N LEU A 1102 -15.78 13.76 47.58
CA LEU A 1102 -14.89 12.61 47.88
C LEU A 1102 -15.72 11.31 47.84
N ASN A 1103 -16.06 10.83 46.64
CA ASN A 1103 -16.68 9.52 46.51
C ASN A 1103 -15.61 8.43 46.41
N VAL A 1104 -15.38 7.75 47.53
CA VAL A 1104 -14.41 6.66 47.61
C VAL A 1104 -15.03 5.41 47.01
N GLY A 1105 -14.65 5.11 45.77
CA GLY A 1105 -14.75 3.75 45.28
C GLY A 1105 -13.73 2.91 46.03
N THR A 1106 -14.15 1.79 46.61
CA THR A 1106 -13.22 0.87 47.25
C THR A 1106 -12.95 -0.28 46.30
N PHE A 1107 -11.74 -0.31 45.75
CA PHE A 1107 -11.15 -1.55 45.31
C PHE A 1107 -10.49 -2.17 46.52
N SER A 1108 -11.10 -3.23 47.04
CA SER A 1108 -10.45 -4.09 48.01
C SER A 1108 -10.22 -5.41 47.33
N TYR A 1109 -8.98 -5.83 47.28
CA TYR A 1109 -8.67 -7.21 47.00
C TYR A 1109 -8.34 -7.87 48.33
N SER A 1110 -8.86 -9.06 48.53
CA SER A 1110 -8.37 -9.96 49.56
C SER A 1110 -7.87 -11.20 48.88
N LEU A 1111 -6.67 -11.64 49.23
CA LEU A 1111 -6.20 -12.96 48.82
C LEU A 1111 -7.00 -13.97 49.65
N ALA A 1112 -8.10 -14.48 49.09
CA ALA A 1112 -8.95 -15.46 49.75
C ALA A 1112 -8.31 -16.85 49.76
N GLY A 1113 -7.28 -17.05 48.93
CA GLY A 1113 -6.53 -18.29 48.77
C GLY A 1113 -5.17 -18.34 49.48
N ASN A 1114 -4.67 -19.58 49.62
CA ASN A 1114 -3.26 -19.83 49.91
C ASN A 1114 -2.45 -19.51 48.65
N PHE A 1115 -1.31 -18.83 48.80
CA PHE A 1115 -0.32 -18.77 47.74
C PHE A 1115 0.02 -20.18 47.26
N GLY A 1116 0.12 -20.36 45.94
CA GLY A 1116 0.51 -21.64 45.36
C GLY A 1116 1.97 -21.92 45.71
N ASP A 1117 2.24 -22.97 46.48
CA ASP A 1117 3.60 -23.45 46.71
C ASP A 1117 4.05 -24.21 45.45
N ASN A 1118 5.03 -23.66 44.75
CA ASN A 1118 5.61 -24.26 43.56
C ASN A 1118 7.07 -24.62 43.82
N ASP A 1119 7.40 -25.89 43.59
CA ASP A 1119 8.78 -26.32 43.55
C ASP A 1119 9.33 -26.04 42.15
N SER A 1120 10.39 -25.25 42.08
CA SER A 1120 11.07 -24.99 40.80
C SER A 1120 11.61 -26.31 40.24
N PRO A 1121 11.23 -26.71 39.00
CA PRO A 1121 11.64 -27.98 38.40
C PRO A 1121 13.16 -28.17 38.31
N ASP A 1122 13.91 -27.07 38.32
CA ASP A 1122 15.37 -26.98 38.20
C ASP A 1122 16.13 -27.07 39.54
N GLY A 1123 15.42 -27.21 40.67
CA GLY A 1123 16.04 -27.34 42.00
C GLY A 1123 16.46 -26.03 42.65
N HIS A 1124 15.99 -24.87 42.17
CA HIS A 1124 16.22 -23.56 42.79
C HIS A 1124 15.39 -23.29 44.06
N GLY A 1125 14.63 -24.28 44.53
CA GLY A 1125 13.83 -24.22 45.76
C GLY A 1125 12.35 -23.96 45.48
N SER A 1126 11.58 -23.86 46.56
CA SER A 1126 10.15 -23.58 46.48
C SER A 1126 9.91 -22.07 46.45
N PHE A 1127 8.98 -21.62 45.61
CA PHE A 1127 8.48 -20.25 45.57
C PHE A 1127 6.97 -20.23 45.64
N ASN A 1128 6.44 -19.06 45.97
CA ASN A 1128 5.01 -18.83 46.06
C ASN A 1128 4.55 -18.10 44.80
N ASP A 1129 3.48 -18.56 44.18
CA ASP A 1129 2.76 -17.82 43.13
C ASP A 1129 1.38 -17.36 43.62
N LEU A 1130 0.76 -16.48 42.83
CA LEU A 1130 -0.65 -16.17 42.94
C LEU A 1130 -1.36 -16.54 41.62
N ASP A 1131 -2.10 -17.64 41.65
CA ASP A 1131 -2.81 -18.20 40.48
C ASP A 1131 -1.91 -18.37 39.25
N GLY A 1132 -0.65 -18.76 39.48
CA GLY A 1132 0.36 -18.94 38.43
C GLY A 1132 1.05 -17.65 37.95
N ASN A 1133 0.78 -16.50 38.58
CA ASN A 1133 1.45 -15.24 38.26
C ASN A 1133 2.57 -14.92 39.26
N VAL A 1134 3.76 -14.60 38.73
CA VAL A 1134 4.95 -14.25 39.49
C VAL A 1134 5.65 -13.02 38.92
N SER A 1135 6.43 -12.36 39.77
CA SER A 1135 7.37 -11.30 39.41
C SER A 1135 8.78 -11.84 39.55
N PHE A 1136 9.55 -11.70 38.49
CA PHE A 1136 10.92 -12.19 38.41
C PHE A 1136 11.86 -11.11 37.87
N SER A 1137 13.06 -11.09 38.42
CA SER A 1137 14.19 -10.39 37.82
C SER A 1137 15.43 -11.24 38.04
N ALA A 1138 16.29 -11.34 37.03
CA ALA A 1138 17.51 -12.12 37.13
C ALA A 1138 18.33 -11.69 38.36
N GLY A 1139 18.62 -12.65 39.25
CA GLY A 1139 19.38 -12.42 40.48
C GLY A 1139 18.56 -11.92 41.68
N THR A 1140 17.23 -11.82 41.58
CA THR A 1140 16.35 -11.48 42.71
C THR A 1140 15.44 -12.65 43.10
N PRO A 1141 14.92 -12.71 44.34
CA PRO A 1141 13.91 -13.71 44.72
C PRO A 1141 12.63 -13.58 43.88
N ILE A 1142 12.01 -14.72 43.54
CA ILE A 1142 10.69 -14.80 42.90
C ILE A 1142 9.64 -14.35 43.91
N GLN A 1143 8.69 -13.54 43.46
CA GLN A 1143 7.59 -13.05 44.30
C GLN A 1143 6.25 -13.32 43.60
N PRO A 1144 5.17 -13.65 44.32
CA PRO A 1144 3.83 -13.65 43.76
C PRO A 1144 3.52 -12.29 43.12
N ASN A 1145 2.94 -12.28 41.93
CA ASN A 1145 2.52 -11.05 41.26
C ASN A 1145 1.01 -10.98 41.24
N TYR A 1146 0.46 -9.83 41.60
CA TYR A 1146 -0.96 -9.52 41.51
C TYR A 1146 -1.12 -8.25 40.67
N TYR A 1147 -1.98 -8.31 39.67
CA TYR A 1147 -2.38 -7.14 38.88
C TYR A 1147 -3.89 -7.20 38.65
N ALA A 1148 -4.55 -6.06 38.72
CA ALA A 1148 -5.97 -5.99 38.42
C ALA A 1148 -6.20 -4.91 37.39
N ASP A 1149 -7.14 -5.17 36.49
CA ASP A 1149 -7.68 -4.11 35.65
C ASP A 1149 -8.56 -3.21 36.55
N VAL A 1150 -8.06 -2.03 36.87
CA VAL A 1150 -8.79 -1.04 37.68
C VAL A 1150 -9.70 -0.15 36.83
N THR A 1151 -9.82 -0.44 35.52
CA THR A 1151 -10.73 0.25 34.61
C THR A 1151 -12.15 -0.25 34.88
N ALA A 1152 -13.05 0.65 35.31
CA ALA A 1152 -14.39 0.26 35.78
C ALA A 1152 -15.25 -0.33 34.64
N PRO A 1153 -15.69 -1.60 34.71
CA PRO A 1153 -16.58 -2.17 33.70
C PRO A 1153 -17.99 -1.61 33.95
N THR A 1154 -18.53 -0.88 32.98
CA THR A 1154 -19.83 -0.17 33.03
C THR A 1154 -19.90 1.05 33.97
N ALA A 1155 -19.36 2.18 33.52
CA ALA A 1155 -19.77 3.50 33.97
C ALA A 1155 -19.76 4.51 32.80
N GLY A 1156 -20.48 4.19 31.72
CA GLY A 1156 -20.68 5.08 30.56
C GLY A 1156 -19.66 4.86 29.47
#